data_AF-A0A291H004-F1
#
_entry.id   AF-A0A291H004-F1
#
_cell.length_a   1.000
_cell.length_b   1.000
_cell.length_c   1.000
_cell.angle_alpha   90.00
_cell.angle_beta   90.00
_cell.angle_gamma   90.00
#
_symmetry.space_group_name_H-M   'P 1'
#
loop_
_entity.id
_entity.type
_entity.pdbx_description
1 polymer ?
#
loop_
_entity_poly.entity_id
_entity_poly.type
_entity_poly.pdbx_seq_one_letter_code
_entity_poly.pdbx_strand_id
1 'polypeptide(L)'
;MDFAKKASASKDVVMRGSPERGRPLSAGRVGGEDGRGQHGDAHLLLLPSGPTRSGRRRVHRRGSAPTAPANIREDPSHVALMRLTSRPLSPDQESTMTSDLHHPQPSVPFSRRAVLAGSVGAAALGLGAGLPAQADGPPAARAVHWRRGHVFPSFSATGKTVVADLRDLDGFDRLLLITLQGLVNRDRPEIYLVLDPVDETWIPDLPVRASRVEDPFSLLETYRDLVAGAVVYDMDSPHTINLATTLAGLRGGIVASAEQVEEHGLEVLEDLTGRFEDDPAAVHDWAMSTLWPECTREVLVGLPPTHTVTVEGVEWTELLREEERVTDSSNLDTYTVDLSGFLGAEAIFLRLSDAFPQDGWGPAVHSVEVTADGAVIASFVPGTDEEAPFLFDGSGSSTKEGLRFADGGGKFIYRVEVPAGTTQISAAVEVENQFVISATDQAPTRIEPFASFRDFPVATGALVSWLPPSGASGSQFEDLLEQVEPGTVYAGWFSNDVSGEWSGVELCSRAGVIVVAADFYVNASVLSAIRASTRATPAQRSSAAPESRTYLTLTIGEGDNIQYCQRHMRELWDDPGRGAVPMNWTVSPLLEDIGPALLHHFQSTATENDLLVCGPSGAGYTYGDSWPEEELGVFTRLSGQYQERTGLDVVYAYSTPVPGGAPPILPDRVLESYAQDVDLRGIIQTDEGGRISEPGAAVPLIGTFYPPGGVEEFRTELLARIQEHGGDGPLFLAGLINAWNWTPSDVVELVQSLPEEVEVVLADEFFDLFAQTA
;
A
#
# COMPACT_ATOMS: atom_id res chain seq x y z
N MET A 1 45.52 -7.23 43.46
CA MET A 1 46.67 -8.16 43.43
C MET A 1 46.70 -8.72 42.01
N ASP A 2 47.67 -8.36 41.16
CA ASP A 2 49.08 -8.82 41.15
C ASP A 2 49.18 -10.32 40.78
N PHE A 3 49.93 -10.80 39.76
CA PHE A 3 50.91 -10.22 38.79
C PHE A 3 50.55 -10.72 37.36
N ALA A 4 50.76 -10.00 36.23
CA ALA A 4 52.01 -9.76 35.44
C ALA A 4 52.67 -11.03 34.79
N LYS A 5 53.51 -11.00 33.74
CA LYS A 5 54.40 -9.93 33.18
C LYS A 5 55.07 -10.31 31.82
N LYS A 6 55.46 -9.28 31.02
CA LYS A 6 56.50 -9.18 29.93
C LYS A 6 55.94 -8.94 28.50
N ALA A 7 56.34 -7.98 27.64
CA ALA A 7 57.34 -6.86 27.59
C ALA A 7 58.63 -7.04 26.74
N SER A 8 58.71 -6.29 25.61
CA SER A 8 59.89 -5.83 24.83
C SER A 8 59.38 -5.16 23.52
N ALA A 9 59.52 -3.89 23.12
CA ALA A 9 60.27 -2.68 23.53
C ALA A 9 61.69 -2.46 22.95
N SER A 10 61.82 -1.63 21.88
CA SER A 10 62.78 -0.48 21.83
C SER A 10 62.89 0.31 20.48
N LYS A 11 62.60 1.63 20.58
CA LYS A 11 63.42 2.79 20.12
C LYS A 11 63.47 3.28 18.66
N ASP A 12 63.55 4.62 18.60
CA ASP A 12 63.75 5.55 17.48
C ASP A 12 65.23 5.77 17.12
N VAL A 13 65.50 6.41 15.97
CA VAL A 13 66.17 7.75 15.85
C VAL A 13 66.47 8.10 14.37
N VAL A 14 66.43 9.40 14.04
CA VAL A 14 66.58 10.02 12.71
C VAL A 14 68.05 10.40 12.40
N MET A 15 68.52 10.30 11.12
CA MET A 15 69.25 11.37 10.36
C MET A 15 70.01 10.97 9.07
N ARG A 16 69.85 11.82 8.02
CA ARG A 16 70.79 12.22 6.92
C ARG A 16 71.24 11.23 5.83
N GLY A 17 71.05 11.64 4.57
CA GLY A 17 71.76 11.13 3.39
C GLY A 17 71.22 11.61 2.02
N SER A 18 71.71 12.74 1.49
CA SER A 18 71.52 13.21 0.09
C SER A 18 72.85 13.01 -0.69
N PRO A 19 72.96 13.06 -2.05
CA PRO A 19 72.31 13.95 -3.03
C PRO A 19 71.77 13.15 -4.29
N GLU A 20 71.31 13.68 -5.43
CA GLU A 20 71.70 14.85 -6.28
C GLU A 20 70.56 15.53 -7.07
N ARG A 21 70.86 16.78 -7.50
CA ARG A 21 70.53 17.53 -8.76
C ARG A 21 69.35 17.04 -9.66
N GLY A 22 68.54 17.91 -10.26
CA GLY A 22 68.70 19.37 -10.44
C GLY A 22 67.43 20.11 -10.91
N ARG A 23 67.54 21.44 -10.99
CA ARG A 23 66.50 22.50 -11.05
C ARG A 23 66.72 23.35 -12.34
N PRO A 24 65.99 24.46 -12.68
CA PRO A 24 64.72 25.03 -12.15
C PRO A 24 63.81 25.79 -13.20
N LEU A 25 62.85 26.58 -12.69
CA LEU A 25 62.31 27.88 -13.20
C LEU A 25 61.23 27.86 -14.31
N SER A 26 60.27 28.81 -14.36
CA SER A 26 60.03 30.04 -13.55
C SER A 26 58.53 30.37 -13.40
N ALA A 27 58.16 31.39 -12.60
CA ALA A 27 56.77 31.82 -12.39
C ALA A 27 56.60 33.32 -12.04
N GLY A 28 55.50 33.94 -12.51
CA GLY A 28 54.65 34.86 -11.73
C GLY A 28 54.81 36.39 -11.81
N ARG A 29 53.67 37.09 -11.61
CA ARG A 29 53.44 38.56 -11.42
C ARG A 29 53.61 39.41 -12.70
N VAL A 30 53.01 40.60 -12.92
CA VAL A 30 52.22 41.64 -12.15
C VAL A 30 51.11 42.18 -13.13
N GLY A 31 49.96 42.79 -12.80
CA GLY A 31 49.27 43.16 -11.53
C GLY A 31 48.71 44.61 -11.54
N GLY A 32 47.45 44.84 -11.10
CA GLY A 32 46.74 46.15 -11.12
C GLY A 32 46.01 46.45 -12.46
N GLU A 33 45.15 47.47 -12.62
CA GLU A 33 44.34 48.30 -11.69
C GLU A 33 43.38 49.19 -12.55
N ASP A 34 42.29 49.72 -11.96
CA ASP A 34 41.40 50.82 -12.47
C ASP A 34 40.67 50.76 -13.85
N GLY A 35 39.46 51.35 -13.91
CA GLY A 35 38.74 51.62 -15.17
C GLY A 35 37.24 51.98 -15.02
N ARG A 36 36.88 53.27 -15.06
CA ARG A 36 35.49 53.77 -14.96
C ARG A 36 34.87 54.08 -16.34
N GLY A 37 33.53 53.99 -16.44
CA GLY A 37 32.71 54.45 -17.58
C GLY A 37 31.46 53.58 -17.72
N GLN A 38 30.24 53.93 -17.25
CA GLN A 38 29.51 55.20 -17.11
C GLN A 38 28.83 55.68 -18.42
N HIS A 39 27.50 55.86 -18.33
CA HIS A 39 26.53 56.26 -19.36
C HIS A 39 26.25 55.25 -20.50
N GLY A 40 24.98 55.05 -20.90
CA GLY A 40 23.76 55.63 -20.33
C GLY A 40 22.46 55.24 -21.05
N ASP A 41 21.35 55.66 -20.44
CA ASP A 41 20.00 55.94 -20.96
C ASP A 41 19.58 55.23 -22.27
N ALA A 42 18.70 54.22 -22.24
CA ALA A 42 17.27 54.28 -21.94
C ALA A 42 16.46 55.17 -22.90
N HIS A 43 15.50 54.56 -23.63
CA HIS A 43 14.08 55.00 -23.72
C HIS A 43 13.27 54.13 -24.72
N LEU A 44 12.10 53.65 -24.27
CA LEU A 44 10.75 53.82 -24.89
C LEU A 44 10.55 53.55 -26.42
N LEU A 45 9.50 52.89 -26.94
CA LEU A 45 8.09 52.72 -26.51
C LEU A 45 7.40 51.49 -27.20
N LEU A 46 6.30 51.03 -26.57
CA LEU A 46 5.04 50.50 -27.14
C LEU A 46 4.92 49.13 -27.85
N LEU A 47 3.86 48.43 -27.41
CA LEU A 47 3.12 47.30 -27.99
C LEU A 47 2.15 47.80 -29.11
N PRO A 48 1.23 46.99 -29.71
CA PRO A 48 1.03 45.53 -29.67
C PRO A 48 0.86 44.88 -31.08
N SER A 49 0.69 43.56 -31.15
CA SER A 49 -0.32 42.81 -31.98
C SER A 49 0.13 41.38 -32.31
N GLY A 50 -0.75 40.39 -32.07
CA GLY A 50 -0.73 39.08 -32.77
C GLY A 50 -1.94 38.98 -33.73
N PRO A 51 -2.39 37.78 -34.14
CA PRO A 51 -1.72 36.47 -34.11
C PRO A 51 -1.72 35.78 -35.50
N THR A 52 -0.88 34.75 -35.72
CA THR A 52 -1.02 33.85 -36.90
C THR A 52 -0.74 32.38 -36.59
N ARG A 53 -1.76 31.53 -36.75
CA ARG A 53 -1.58 30.07 -36.90
C ARG A 53 -0.88 29.79 -38.23
N SER A 54 0.15 28.93 -38.25
CA SER A 54 0.50 28.16 -39.45
C SER A 54 1.14 26.81 -39.06
N GLY A 55 0.61 25.71 -39.58
CA GLY A 55 1.10 24.37 -39.27
C GLY A 55 2.31 23.96 -40.12
N ARG A 56 3.16 23.10 -39.56
CA ARG A 56 4.25 22.39 -40.27
C ARG A 56 4.13 20.91 -39.93
N ARG A 57 3.53 20.10 -40.82
CA ARG A 57 4.26 19.27 -41.80
C ARG A 57 5.49 18.56 -41.20
N ARG A 58 5.34 17.25 -40.96
CA ARG A 58 6.43 16.29 -40.73
C ARG A 58 7.52 16.44 -41.80
N VAL A 59 8.79 16.30 -41.39
CA VAL A 59 9.94 16.12 -42.28
C VAL A 59 10.73 14.93 -41.76
N HIS A 60 10.83 13.85 -42.54
CA HIS A 60 11.74 12.76 -42.20
C HIS A 60 13.20 13.24 -42.25
N ARG A 61 13.96 12.90 -41.22
CA ARG A 61 15.42 12.73 -41.33
C ARG A 61 15.78 11.33 -40.84
N ARG A 62 16.51 10.58 -41.68
CA ARG A 62 17.31 9.44 -41.21
C ARG A 62 18.55 10.00 -40.50
N GLY A 63 18.92 9.42 -39.37
CA GLY A 63 20.14 9.75 -38.64
C GLY A 63 20.50 8.63 -37.67
N SER A 64 21.64 7.98 -37.95
CA SER A 64 22.50 7.21 -37.04
C SER A 64 22.03 6.97 -35.60
N ALA A 65 21.94 5.69 -35.21
CA ALA A 65 21.79 5.27 -33.82
C ALA A 65 23.01 5.64 -32.95
N PRO A 66 22.81 5.96 -31.66
CA PRO A 66 23.86 5.98 -30.64
C PRO A 66 24.19 4.57 -30.13
N THR A 67 25.35 4.42 -29.50
CA THR A 67 25.79 3.20 -28.82
C THR A 67 25.18 3.05 -27.43
N ALA A 68 25.05 1.81 -26.94
CA ALA A 68 24.58 1.52 -25.59
C ALA A 68 25.47 2.14 -24.48
N PRO A 69 24.90 2.51 -23.32
CA PRO A 69 25.66 2.79 -22.11
C PRO A 69 26.26 1.50 -21.53
N ALA A 70 27.27 1.64 -20.67
CA ALA A 70 27.96 0.50 -20.06
C ALA A 70 27.38 0.14 -18.69
N ASN A 71 27.42 -1.14 -18.34
CA ASN A 71 27.00 -1.65 -17.03
C ASN A 71 27.74 -0.90 -15.91
N ILE A 72 26.98 -0.26 -15.02
CA ILE A 72 27.47 0.15 -13.71
C ILE A 72 27.38 -1.08 -12.80
N ARG A 73 28.41 -1.31 -11.99
CA ARG A 73 28.35 -2.28 -10.88
C ARG A 73 27.79 -1.57 -9.67
N GLU A 74 26.77 -2.15 -9.06
CA GLU A 74 26.31 -1.75 -7.73
C GLU A 74 27.19 -2.39 -6.66
N ASP A 75 27.29 -1.73 -5.50
CA ASP A 75 28.15 -2.10 -4.38
C ASP A 75 27.24 -2.56 -3.23
N PRO A 76 27.26 -3.85 -2.82
CA PRO A 76 26.16 -4.46 -2.06
C PRO A 76 26.06 -4.05 -0.57
N SER A 77 26.82 -3.05 -0.12
CA SER A 77 26.71 -2.49 1.22
C SER A 77 25.88 -1.20 1.24
N HIS A 78 24.54 -1.33 1.25
CA HIS A 78 23.55 -0.42 1.89
C HIS A 78 22.09 -0.74 1.46
N VAL A 79 21.70 -2.02 1.43
CA VAL A 79 20.28 -2.42 1.27
C VAL A 79 19.75 -2.94 2.61
N ALA A 80 19.27 -2.00 3.43
CA ALA A 80 18.60 -2.27 4.71
C ALA A 80 17.26 -1.51 4.74
N LEU A 81 16.43 -1.76 3.74
CA LEU A 81 15.09 -1.17 3.60
C LEU A 81 14.02 -2.25 3.78
N MET A 82 12.98 -1.92 4.55
CA MET A 82 11.72 -2.63 4.80
C MET A 82 11.63 -4.10 4.30
N ARG A 83 12.17 -5.05 5.07
CA ARG A 83 11.71 -6.45 5.01
C ARG A 83 10.37 -6.57 5.74
N LEU A 84 9.27 -6.32 5.03
CA LEU A 84 7.92 -6.68 5.51
C LEU A 84 7.89 -8.20 5.73
N THR A 85 7.72 -8.64 6.98
CA THR A 85 7.60 -10.06 7.33
C THR A 85 6.39 -10.28 8.23
N SER A 86 5.24 -10.53 7.58
CA SER A 86 4.01 -10.95 8.24
C SER A 86 4.22 -12.29 8.94
N ARG A 87 4.40 -12.26 10.27
CA ARG A 87 4.44 -13.47 11.09
C ARG A 87 3.01 -13.97 11.33
N PRO A 88 2.67 -15.23 11.00
CA PRO A 88 1.41 -15.82 11.46
C PRO A 88 1.44 -15.99 12.98
N LEU A 89 0.33 -15.67 13.64
CA LEU A 89 0.15 -15.86 15.09
C LEU A 89 -0.24 -17.32 15.38
N SER A 90 0.55 -18.02 16.18
CA SER A 90 0.22 -19.39 16.62
C SER A 90 -0.94 -19.39 17.63
N PRO A 91 -2.03 -20.15 17.39
CA PRO A 91 -3.14 -20.26 18.34
C PRO A 91 -2.89 -21.40 19.33
N ASP A 92 -2.63 -21.10 20.60
CA ASP A 92 -2.75 -22.08 21.69
C ASP A 92 -2.94 -21.40 23.06
N GLN A 93 -3.57 -22.13 24.01
CA GLN A 93 -4.03 -21.76 25.39
C GLN A 93 -5.56 -21.62 25.56
N GLU A 94 -6.28 -22.75 25.49
CA GLU A 94 -7.58 -22.85 26.20
C GLU A 94 -7.38 -22.61 27.71
N SER A 95 -8.23 -21.78 28.34
CA SER A 95 -8.37 -21.80 29.80
C SER A 95 -9.85 -21.87 30.20
N THR A 96 -10.16 -22.83 31.07
CA THR A 96 -11.53 -23.16 31.48
C THR A 96 -11.84 -22.59 32.86
N MET A 97 -12.87 -21.73 32.95
CA MET A 97 -13.51 -21.41 34.23
C MET A 97 -15.04 -21.42 34.12
N THR A 98 -15.66 -22.27 34.92
CA THR A 98 -17.11 -22.35 35.12
C THR A 98 -17.52 -21.64 36.41
N SER A 99 -18.64 -20.91 36.39
CA SER A 99 -19.49 -20.76 37.59
C SER A 99 -20.91 -20.28 37.24
N ASP A 100 -21.90 -20.93 37.83
CA ASP A 100 -23.31 -20.49 37.83
C ASP A 100 -23.54 -19.31 38.80
N LEU A 101 -24.65 -18.55 38.62
CA LEU A 101 -25.76 -18.52 39.61
C LEU A 101 -26.94 -17.58 39.23
N HIS A 102 -28.06 -18.20 38.85
CA HIS A 102 -29.47 -17.85 39.18
C HIS A 102 -29.94 -16.38 39.46
N HIS A 103 -30.81 -15.87 38.57
CA HIS A 103 -32.24 -15.46 38.78
C HIS A 103 -32.69 -14.49 39.92
N PRO A 104 -33.88 -13.83 39.84
CA PRO A 104 -34.87 -13.68 38.73
C PRO A 104 -35.41 -12.24 38.48
N GLN A 105 -36.37 -12.13 37.55
CA GLN A 105 -37.17 -10.94 37.16
C GLN A 105 -38.21 -10.48 38.21
N PRO A 106 -38.86 -9.30 38.01
CA PRO A 106 -40.28 -9.35 37.62
C PRO A 106 -40.74 -8.37 36.51
N SER A 107 -41.81 -8.74 35.80
CA SER A 107 -42.59 -7.93 34.83
C SER A 107 -43.68 -7.10 35.54
N VAL A 108 -44.62 -6.30 34.96
CA VAL A 108 -45.47 -6.30 33.73
C VAL A 108 -46.18 -4.89 33.63
N PRO A 109 -47.18 -4.57 32.76
CA PRO A 109 -47.46 -4.78 31.32
C PRO A 109 -47.96 -3.47 30.60
N PHE A 110 -48.78 -3.61 29.53
CA PHE A 110 -49.63 -2.62 28.80
C PHE A 110 -49.01 -1.89 27.57
N SER A 111 -49.73 -1.61 26.47
CA SER A 111 -50.98 -2.18 25.90
C SER A 111 -51.17 -1.78 24.42
N ARG A 112 -51.94 -2.54 23.62
CA ARG A 112 -52.23 -2.26 22.19
C ARG A 112 -53.53 -1.45 21.97
N ARG A 113 -53.48 -0.44 21.10
CA ARG A 113 -54.54 0.00 20.16
C ARG A 113 -53.83 0.56 18.90
N ALA A 114 -54.11 0.20 17.64
CA ALA A 114 -55.32 -0.25 16.93
C ALA A 114 -56.26 0.88 16.45
N VAL A 115 -56.07 1.31 15.20
CA VAL A 115 -57.05 1.97 14.32
C VAL A 115 -56.83 1.43 12.89
N LEU A 116 -57.90 1.14 12.15
CA LEU A 116 -57.85 0.61 10.77
C LEU A 116 -59.12 1.04 10.04
N ALA A 117 -59.00 1.82 8.95
CA ALA A 117 -60.09 2.18 8.04
C ALA A 117 -59.56 2.70 6.67
N GLY A 118 -60.23 2.51 5.53
CA GLY A 118 -61.40 1.63 5.32
C GLY A 118 -62.46 2.07 4.29
N SER A 119 -62.12 2.37 3.04
CA SER A 119 -63.06 2.54 1.91
C SER A 119 -62.28 2.53 0.57
N VAL A 120 -62.54 1.71 -0.45
CA VAL A 120 -63.78 1.49 -1.24
C VAL A 120 -64.25 2.78 -1.93
N GLY A 121 -64.40 2.87 -3.26
CA GLY A 121 -64.09 1.92 -4.33
C GLY A 121 -64.92 2.21 -5.60
N ALA A 122 -64.38 1.97 -6.80
CA ALA A 122 -65.12 2.10 -8.07
C ALA A 122 -64.53 1.16 -9.14
N ALA A 123 -65.38 0.58 -9.99
CA ALA A 123 -64.98 -0.34 -11.06
C ALA A 123 -65.58 0.10 -12.41
N ALA A 124 -64.80 -0.03 -13.48
CA ALA A 124 -65.27 0.12 -14.86
C ALA A 124 -64.61 -0.97 -15.71
N LEU A 125 -65.44 -1.80 -16.35
CA LEU A 125 -64.98 -2.86 -17.26
C LEU A 125 -64.84 -2.30 -18.68
N GLY A 126 -63.66 -2.45 -19.27
CA GLY A 126 -63.39 -2.13 -20.67
C GLY A 126 -62.63 -3.26 -21.34
N LEU A 127 -63.28 -3.97 -22.27
CA LEU A 127 -62.62 -4.98 -23.10
C LEU A 127 -61.92 -4.26 -24.27
N GLY A 128 -60.59 -4.30 -24.28
CA GLY A 128 -59.74 -3.80 -25.36
C GLY A 128 -58.51 -4.70 -25.51
N ALA A 129 -58.17 -5.06 -26.74
CA ALA A 129 -57.09 -6.01 -27.03
C ALA A 129 -55.83 -5.31 -27.53
N GLY A 130 -54.68 -5.73 -27.00
CA GLY A 130 -53.37 -5.64 -27.65
C GLY A 130 -52.67 -4.28 -27.63
N LEU A 131 -51.68 -4.16 -26.74
CA LEU A 131 -50.36 -3.57 -26.97
C LEU A 131 -49.45 -4.10 -25.82
N PRO A 132 -48.14 -4.33 -26.03
CA PRO A 132 -47.23 -4.58 -24.92
C PRO A 132 -47.11 -3.30 -24.09
N ALA A 133 -47.18 -3.44 -22.76
CA ALA A 133 -46.93 -2.32 -21.87
C ALA A 133 -45.41 -2.06 -21.82
N GLN A 134 -44.94 -1.10 -22.61
CA GLN A 134 -43.63 -0.50 -22.36
C GLN A 134 -43.63 0.09 -20.95
N ALA A 135 -42.74 -0.42 -20.09
CA ALA A 135 -42.51 0.12 -18.76
C ALA A 135 -41.60 1.36 -18.85
N ASP A 136 -41.98 2.35 -19.67
CA ASP A 136 -41.29 3.62 -19.86
C ASP A 136 -41.48 4.54 -18.64
N GLY A 137 -41.09 4.05 -17.46
CA GLY A 137 -40.59 4.93 -16.41
C GLY A 137 -39.25 5.53 -16.86
N PRO A 138 -38.87 6.72 -16.38
CA PRO A 138 -37.49 7.16 -16.51
C PRO A 138 -36.59 6.11 -15.85
N PRO A 139 -35.40 5.81 -16.40
CA PRO A 139 -34.45 4.91 -15.74
C PRO A 139 -34.19 5.43 -14.33
N ALA A 140 -34.09 4.51 -13.35
CA ALA A 140 -33.79 4.88 -11.98
C ALA A 140 -32.50 5.71 -11.96
N ALA A 141 -32.53 6.87 -11.30
CA ALA A 141 -31.34 7.70 -11.19
C ALA A 141 -30.28 6.91 -10.40
N ARG A 142 -29.15 6.61 -11.05
CA ARG A 142 -28.00 5.89 -10.45
C ARG A 142 -27.73 6.41 -9.04
N ALA A 143 -27.60 5.53 -8.06
CA ALA A 143 -27.45 5.93 -6.66
C ALA A 143 -26.04 6.46 -6.33
N VAL A 144 -25.11 6.37 -7.29
CA VAL A 144 -23.74 6.89 -7.28
C VAL A 144 -23.69 8.31 -7.84
N HIS A 145 -23.10 9.25 -7.11
CA HIS A 145 -23.02 10.67 -7.50
C HIS A 145 -21.61 11.25 -7.28
N TRP A 146 -20.90 11.52 -8.37
CA TRP A 146 -19.69 12.35 -8.38
C TRP A 146 -20.04 13.80 -8.01
N ARG A 147 -19.20 14.44 -7.18
CA ARG A 147 -19.43 15.81 -6.69
C ARG A 147 -18.16 16.63 -6.83
N ARG A 148 -18.29 17.86 -7.31
CA ARG A 148 -17.19 18.82 -7.34
C ARG A 148 -16.70 19.11 -5.91
N GLY A 149 -15.38 19.05 -5.68
CA GLY A 149 -14.77 19.21 -4.35
C GLY A 149 -14.68 17.93 -3.53
N HIS A 150 -14.92 16.78 -4.18
CA HIS A 150 -14.79 15.42 -3.65
C HIS A 150 -14.02 14.55 -4.67
N VAL A 151 -13.28 13.58 -4.16
CA VAL A 151 -12.45 12.61 -4.88
C VAL A 151 -13.24 11.35 -5.18
N PHE A 152 -13.93 10.81 -4.17
CA PHE A 152 -14.71 9.58 -4.32
C PHE A 152 -16.21 9.90 -4.47
N PRO A 153 -16.97 9.07 -5.18
CA PRO A 153 -18.37 9.34 -5.47
C PRO A 153 -19.22 9.10 -4.22
N SER A 154 -20.16 10.00 -3.97
CA SER A 154 -21.10 9.83 -2.87
C SER A 154 -22.21 8.85 -3.26
N PHE A 155 -22.40 7.78 -2.49
CA PHE A 155 -23.50 6.83 -2.68
C PHE A 155 -24.78 7.29 -1.93
N SER A 156 -25.95 6.85 -2.38
CA SER A 156 -27.23 7.18 -1.71
C SER A 156 -27.27 6.61 -0.29
N ALA A 157 -27.64 7.45 0.67
CA ALA A 157 -27.48 7.13 2.09
C ALA A 157 -28.26 5.87 2.52
N THR A 158 -27.58 4.95 3.20
CA THR A 158 -28.20 3.76 3.78
C THR A 158 -28.32 3.84 5.31
N GLY A 159 -29.21 3.01 5.86
CA GLY A 159 -29.49 2.89 7.30
C GLY A 159 -29.77 1.44 7.71
N LYS A 160 -29.30 0.48 6.90
CA LYS A 160 -29.31 -0.97 7.13
C LYS A 160 -28.23 -1.64 6.28
N THR A 161 -27.71 -2.78 6.72
CA THR A 161 -26.81 -3.62 5.93
C THR A 161 -27.16 -5.09 6.10
N VAL A 162 -26.93 -5.88 5.05
CA VAL A 162 -26.90 -7.33 5.05
C VAL A 162 -25.45 -7.76 5.10
N VAL A 163 -25.07 -8.50 6.13
CA VAL A 163 -23.69 -8.94 6.39
C VAL A 163 -23.54 -10.40 5.98
N ALA A 164 -22.54 -10.72 5.17
CA ALA A 164 -22.08 -12.08 4.91
C ALA A 164 -20.62 -12.24 5.34
N ASP A 165 -20.23 -13.47 5.69
CA ASP A 165 -18.88 -13.83 6.13
C ASP A 165 -18.19 -14.65 5.04
N LEU A 166 -17.06 -14.13 4.54
CA LEU A 166 -16.32 -14.65 3.38
C LEU A 166 -14.95 -15.20 3.80
N ARG A 167 -14.63 -15.22 5.11
CA ARG A 167 -13.31 -15.62 5.62
C ARG A 167 -12.92 -17.04 5.23
N ASP A 168 -13.89 -17.96 5.24
CA ASP A 168 -13.68 -19.38 4.90
C ASP A 168 -13.80 -19.66 3.38
N LEU A 169 -14.07 -18.65 2.55
CA LEU A 169 -14.17 -18.78 1.08
C LEU A 169 -12.85 -18.39 0.40
N ASP A 170 -12.62 -18.93 -0.80
CA ASP A 170 -11.46 -18.61 -1.64
C ASP A 170 -11.66 -17.35 -2.51
N GLY A 171 -10.62 -16.93 -3.23
CA GLY A 171 -10.63 -15.78 -4.12
C GLY A 171 -11.59 -15.89 -5.31
N PHE A 172 -11.98 -17.09 -5.74
CA PHE A 172 -12.95 -17.29 -6.83
C PHE A 172 -14.36 -16.93 -6.34
N ASP A 173 -14.75 -17.40 -5.15
CA ASP A 173 -16.03 -17.09 -4.53
C ASP A 173 -16.08 -15.67 -3.94
N ARG A 174 -14.97 -15.20 -3.37
CA ARG A 174 -14.82 -13.79 -2.94
C ARG A 174 -15.01 -12.85 -4.12
N LEU A 175 -14.42 -13.13 -5.29
CA LEU A 175 -14.58 -12.31 -6.50
C LEU A 175 -16.05 -12.26 -6.97
N LEU A 176 -16.74 -13.40 -6.96
CA LEU A 176 -18.15 -13.49 -7.32
C LEU A 176 -19.03 -12.63 -6.39
N LEU A 177 -18.84 -12.76 -5.08
CA LEU A 177 -19.66 -12.05 -4.07
C LEU A 177 -19.31 -10.57 -3.91
N ILE A 178 -18.04 -10.17 -4.13
CA ILE A 178 -17.62 -8.75 -4.11
C ILE A 178 -18.07 -8.01 -5.38
N THR A 179 -18.05 -8.67 -6.55
CA THR A 179 -18.62 -8.06 -7.76
C THR A 179 -20.15 -7.99 -7.67
N LEU A 180 -20.82 -8.94 -7.02
CA LEU A 180 -22.22 -8.81 -6.61
C LEU A 180 -22.44 -7.62 -5.65
N GLN A 181 -21.59 -7.44 -4.64
CA GLN A 181 -21.64 -6.31 -3.71
C GLN A 181 -21.63 -4.97 -4.47
N GLY A 182 -20.66 -4.77 -5.36
CA GLY A 182 -20.57 -3.55 -6.17
C GLY A 182 -21.80 -3.34 -7.07
N LEU A 183 -22.26 -4.41 -7.71
CA LEU A 183 -23.43 -4.38 -8.59
C LEU A 183 -24.71 -3.99 -7.85
N VAL A 184 -24.95 -4.54 -6.65
CA VAL A 184 -26.13 -4.21 -5.84
C VAL A 184 -25.99 -2.81 -5.23
N ASN A 185 -24.82 -2.49 -4.66
CA ASN A 185 -24.64 -1.26 -3.89
C ASN A 185 -24.70 0.02 -4.74
N ARG A 186 -24.38 -0.03 -6.04
CA ARG A 186 -24.53 1.13 -6.95
C ARG A 186 -25.98 1.65 -7.11
N ASP A 187 -26.95 0.81 -6.75
CA ASP A 187 -28.39 1.08 -6.84
C ASP A 187 -29.07 1.01 -5.45
N ARG A 188 -28.57 0.15 -4.56
CA ARG A 188 -29.05 -0.03 -3.17
C ARG A 188 -27.88 -0.43 -2.25
N PRO A 189 -27.18 0.52 -1.60
CA PRO A 189 -26.11 0.21 -0.64
C PRO A 189 -26.63 -0.59 0.56
N GLU A 190 -26.44 -1.90 0.50
CA GLU A 190 -27.00 -2.86 1.46
C GLU A 190 -26.02 -4.00 1.78
N ILE A 191 -25.22 -4.50 0.83
CA ILE A 191 -24.32 -5.63 1.08
C ILE A 191 -23.04 -5.14 1.77
N TYR A 192 -22.70 -5.77 2.90
CA TYR A 192 -21.43 -5.67 3.62
C TYR A 192 -20.83 -7.08 3.75
N LEU A 193 -19.53 -7.21 3.54
CA LEU A 193 -18.82 -8.49 3.48
C LEU A 193 -17.67 -8.47 4.50
N VAL A 194 -17.55 -9.52 5.31
CA VAL A 194 -16.42 -9.73 6.22
C VAL A 194 -15.41 -10.63 5.51
N LEU A 195 -14.30 -10.06 5.05
CA LEU A 195 -13.18 -10.79 4.43
C LEU A 195 -12.13 -11.20 5.46
N ASP A 196 -12.02 -10.42 6.54
CA ASP A 196 -11.02 -10.55 7.60
C ASP A 196 -11.60 -10.17 8.98
N PRO A 197 -10.97 -10.58 10.11
CA PRO A 197 -11.48 -10.27 11.45
C PRO A 197 -11.69 -8.77 11.74
N VAL A 198 -10.91 -7.88 11.12
CA VAL A 198 -11.04 -6.43 11.34
C VAL A 198 -12.35 -5.86 10.77
N ASP A 199 -12.91 -6.45 9.71
CA ASP A 199 -14.21 -6.01 9.15
C ASP A 199 -15.36 -6.27 10.13
N GLU A 200 -15.28 -7.36 10.89
CA GLU A 200 -16.24 -7.70 11.94
C GLU A 200 -16.22 -6.66 13.09
N THR A 201 -15.05 -6.07 13.41
CA THR A 201 -14.91 -5.08 14.49
C THR A 201 -15.64 -3.77 14.21
N TRP A 202 -15.81 -3.40 12.94
CA TRP A 202 -16.50 -2.17 12.55
C TRP A 202 -18.02 -2.24 12.72
N ILE A 203 -18.62 -3.42 12.55
CA ILE A 203 -20.08 -3.58 12.44
C ILE A 203 -20.87 -3.02 13.64
N PRO A 204 -20.42 -3.14 14.91
CA PRO A 204 -21.08 -2.51 16.06
C PRO A 204 -21.03 -0.98 16.09
N ASP A 205 -20.00 -0.38 15.49
CA ASP A 205 -19.72 1.07 15.53
C ASP A 205 -20.34 1.83 14.34
N LEU A 206 -20.65 1.13 13.24
CA LEU A 206 -21.30 1.73 12.08
C LEU A 206 -22.75 2.17 12.41
N PRO A 207 -23.19 3.40 12.04
CA PRO A 207 -24.53 3.91 12.34
C PRO A 207 -25.65 3.32 11.44
N VAL A 208 -25.69 1.99 11.31
CA VAL A 208 -26.67 1.21 10.52
C VAL A 208 -27.28 0.09 11.34
N ARG A 209 -28.38 -0.49 10.84
CA ARG A 209 -28.92 -1.76 11.36
C ARG A 209 -28.41 -2.92 10.51
N ALA A 210 -27.36 -3.58 10.99
CA ALA A 210 -26.86 -4.81 10.38
C ALA A 210 -27.81 -5.99 10.63
N SER A 211 -27.83 -6.93 9.68
CA SER A 211 -28.46 -8.25 9.79
C SER A 211 -27.62 -9.27 9.02
N ARG A 212 -27.34 -10.45 9.58
CA ARG A 212 -26.51 -11.48 8.94
C ARG A 212 -27.32 -12.44 8.09
N VAL A 213 -26.71 -12.96 7.03
CA VAL A 213 -27.07 -14.25 6.43
C VAL A 213 -26.21 -15.37 7.04
N GLU A 214 -26.73 -16.60 7.06
CA GLU A 214 -25.98 -17.80 7.50
C GLU A 214 -25.14 -18.39 6.36
N ASP A 215 -25.61 -18.21 5.12
CA ASP A 215 -24.95 -18.63 3.88
C ASP A 215 -24.68 -17.40 2.98
N PRO A 216 -23.42 -17.10 2.60
CA PRO A 216 -23.09 -16.01 1.69
C PRO A 216 -23.72 -16.13 0.30
N PHE A 217 -23.88 -17.34 -0.24
CA PHE A 217 -24.40 -17.55 -1.60
C PHE A 217 -25.89 -17.24 -1.72
N SER A 218 -26.65 -17.27 -0.61
CA SER A 218 -28.03 -16.76 -0.53
C SER A 218 -28.18 -15.30 -0.98
N LEU A 219 -27.11 -14.50 -1.01
CA LEU A 219 -27.10 -13.17 -1.63
C LEU A 219 -27.34 -13.23 -3.14
N LEU A 220 -26.77 -14.20 -3.86
CA LEU A 220 -26.98 -14.38 -5.31
C LEU A 220 -28.44 -14.69 -5.63
N GLU A 221 -29.10 -15.51 -4.81
CA GLU A 221 -30.55 -15.74 -4.94
C GLU A 221 -31.35 -14.47 -4.62
N THR A 222 -31.02 -13.80 -3.50
CA THR A 222 -31.72 -12.60 -3.00
C THR A 222 -31.69 -11.44 -3.99
N TYR A 223 -30.60 -11.28 -4.74
CA TYR A 223 -30.36 -10.16 -5.63
C TYR A 223 -30.36 -10.54 -7.14
N ARG A 224 -30.77 -11.76 -7.50
CA ARG A 224 -30.76 -12.27 -8.89
C ARG A 224 -31.44 -11.34 -9.90
N ASP A 225 -32.55 -10.68 -9.52
CA ASP A 225 -33.28 -9.70 -10.35
C ASP A 225 -32.45 -8.44 -10.72
N LEU A 226 -31.27 -8.24 -10.12
CA LEU A 226 -30.33 -7.15 -10.43
C LEU A 226 -29.13 -7.62 -11.27
N VAL A 227 -28.93 -8.94 -11.41
CA VAL A 227 -27.80 -9.55 -12.13
C VAL A 227 -28.20 -9.76 -13.59
N ALA A 228 -27.64 -8.98 -14.51
CA ALA A 228 -27.87 -9.20 -15.94
C ALA A 228 -27.21 -10.49 -16.46
N GLY A 229 -26.17 -10.96 -15.76
CA GLY A 229 -25.41 -12.16 -16.08
C GLY A 229 -24.01 -12.10 -15.48
N ALA A 230 -23.12 -12.98 -15.94
CA ALA A 230 -21.72 -13.05 -15.56
C ALA A 230 -20.79 -12.69 -16.74
N VAL A 231 -19.61 -12.17 -16.42
CA VAL A 231 -18.46 -12.11 -17.34
C VAL A 231 -17.46 -13.18 -16.92
N VAL A 232 -17.14 -14.09 -17.84
CA VAL A 232 -16.19 -15.18 -17.59
C VAL A 232 -14.77 -14.69 -17.85
N TYR A 233 -13.86 -14.98 -16.93
CA TYR A 233 -12.44 -14.64 -17.01
C TYR A 233 -11.58 -15.87 -17.32
N ASP A 234 -10.30 -15.64 -17.59
CA ASP A 234 -9.30 -16.66 -17.86
C ASP A 234 -8.22 -16.66 -16.77
N MET A 235 -7.85 -17.85 -16.26
CA MET A 235 -6.72 -18.01 -15.36
C MET A 235 -5.41 -18.26 -16.12
N ASP A 236 -5.46 -18.68 -17.38
CA ASP A 236 -4.30 -18.79 -18.27
C ASP A 236 -3.89 -17.43 -18.86
N SER A 237 -4.73 -16.39 -18.69
CA SER A 237 -4.41 -14.98 -18.95
C SER A 237 -5.00 -14.10 -17.83
N PRO A 238 -4.37 -14.05 -16.64
CA PRO A 238 -4.97 -13.49 -15.42
C PRO A 238 -5.45 -12.04 -15.53
N HIS A 239 -4.81 -11.22 -16.38
CA HIS A 239 -5.22 -9.83 -16.60
C HIS A 239 -6.66 -9.70 -17.16
N THR A 240 -7.25 -10.77 -17.69
CA THR A 240 -8.68 -10.82 -18.03
C THR A 240 -9.61 -10.63 -16.83
N ILE A 241 -9.19 -10.91 -15.60
CA ILE A 241 -9.97 -10.63 -14.37
C ILE A 241 -10.25 -9.12 -14.23
N ASN A 242 -9.29 -8.27 -14.61
CA ASN A 242 -9.45 -6.81 -14.61
C ASN A 242 -10.38 -6.33 -15.74
N LEU A 243 -10.31 -6.96 -16.92
CA LEU A 243 -11.30 -6.75 -17.98
C LEU A 243 -12.71 -7.15 -17.53
N ALA A 244 -12.85 -8.33 -16.93
CA ALA A 244 -14.13 -8.88 -16.47
C ALA A 244 -14.77 -7.99 -15.40
N THR A 245 -13.97 -7.50 -14.45
CA THR A 245 -14.42 -6.54 -13.43
C THR A 245 -14.95 -5.25 -14.05
N THR A 246 -14.22 -4.69 -15.04
CA THR A 246 -14.63 -3.48 -15.76
C THR A 246 -15.91 -3.72 -16.58
N LEU A 247 -15.98 -4.83 -17.32
CA LEU A 247 -17.14 -5.24 -18.12
C LEU A 247 -18.38 -5.49 -17.25
N ALA A 248 -18.24 -6.16 -16.11
CA ALA A 248 -19.31 -6.42 -15.15
C ALA A 248 -19.98 -5.10 -14.70
N GLY A 249 -19.19 -4.10 -14.31
CA GLY A 249 -19.68 -2.77 -13.98
C GLY A 249 -20.40 -2.06 -15.13
N LEU A 250 -19.80 -2.09 -16.33
CA LEU A 250 -20.36 -1.47 -17.55
C LEU A 250 -21.62 -2.15 -18.09
N ARG A 251 -21.81 -3.46 -17.84
CA ARG A 251 -22.94 -4.26 -18.38
C ARG A 251 -23.99 -4.62 -17.34
N GLY A 252 -23.71 -4.42 -16.05
CA GLY A 252 -24.62 -4.79 -14.96
C GLY A 252 -24.60 -6.29 -14.62
N GLY A 253 -23.44 -6.92 -14.81
CA GLY A 253 -23.19 -8.30 -14.42
C GLY A 253 -22.30 -8.40 -13.19
N ILE A 254 -21.95 -9.64 -12.87
CA ILE A 254 -20.92 -10.03 -11.89
C ILE A 254 -19.76 -10.73 -12.62
N VAL A 255 -18.68 -11.06 -11.91
CA VAL A 255 -17.55 -11.84 -12.46
C VAL A 255 -17.60 -13.25 -11.90
N ALA A 256 -17.44 -14.27 -12.75
CA ALA A 256 -17.57 -15.68 -12.35
C ALA A 256 -16.63 -16.57 -13.16
N SER A 257 -16.22 -17.71 -12.59
CA SER A 257 -15.61 -18.80 -13.36
C SER A 257 -16.65 -19.49 -14.25
N ALA A 258 -16.22 -20.24 -15.27
CA ALA A 258 -17.14 -21.04 -16.09
C ALA A 258 -17.94 -22.06 -15.26
N GLU A 259 -17.34 -22.61 -14.19
CA GLU A 259 -18.00 -23.54 -13.26
C GLU A 259 -19.08 -22.84 -12.43
N GLN A 260 -18.78 -21.67 -11.84
CA GLN A 260 -19.76 -20.84 -11.11
C GLN A 260 -20.94 -20.39 -12.01
N VAL A 261 -20.70 -20.20 -13.32
CA VAL A 261 -21.77 -19.92 -14.31
C VAL A 261 -22.71 -21.11 -14.48
N GLU A 262 -22.18 -22.33 -14.61
CA GLU A 262 -23.00 -23.54 -14.71
C GLU A 262 -23.72 -23.86 -13.39
N GLU A 263 -23.03 -23.75 -12.25
CA GLU A 263 -23.56 -24.04 -10.92
C GLU A 263 -24.73 -23.11 -10.55
N HIS A 264 -24.51 -21.80 -10.64
CA HIS A 264 -25.50 -20.81 -10.21
C HIS A 264 -26.51 -20.46 -11.32
N GLY A 265 -26.37 -21.03 -12.52
CA GLY A 265 -27.25 -20.81 -13.67
C GLY A 265 -27.28 -19.34 -14.09
N LEU A 266 -26.12 -18.79 -14.45
CA LEU A 266 -25.94 -17.39 -14.86
C LEU A 266 -25.97 -17.27 -16.40
N GLU A 267 -26.45 -16.13 -16.92
CA GLU A 267 -26.32 -15.83 -18.35
C GLU A 267 -24.92 -15.29 -18.65
N VAL A 268 -24.23 -15.78 -19.68
CA VAL A 268 -22.91 -15.28 -20.07
C VAL A 268 -23.06 -13.99 -20.87
N LEU A 269 -22.57 -12.87 -20.33
CA LEU A 269 -22.59 -11.55 -20.97
C LEU A 269 -21.44 -11.35 -21.96
N GLU A 270 -20.26 -11.84 -21.59
CA GLU A 270 -19.03 -11.88 -22.40
C GLU A 270 -18.17 -13.03 -21.84
N ASP A 271 -17.48 -13.75 -22.72
CA ASP A 271 -16.53 -14.80 -22.40
C ASP A 271 -15.12 -14.34 -22.82
N LEU A 272 -14.15 -14.46 -21.90
CA LEU A 272 -12.75 -14.06 -22.12
C LEU A 272 -11.79 -15.26 -22.21
N THR A 273 -12.25 -16.50 -21.96
CA THR A 273 -11.40 -17.69 -21.96
C THR A 273 -10.82 -17.96 -23.37
N GLY A 274 -9.49 -18.14 -23.44
CA GLY A 274 -8.74 -18.34 -24.68
C GLY A 274 -8.73 -17.14 -25.63
N ARG A 275 -9.14 -15.95 -25.17
CA ARG A 275 -9.23 -14.73 -25.99
C ARG A 275 -7.90 -14.00 -26.14
N PHE A 276 -7.02 -14.13 -25.14
CA PHE A 276 -5.71 -13.50 -25.06
C PHE A 276 -4.68 -14.58 -24.71
N GLU A 277 -3.42 -14.37 -25.13
CA GLU A 277 -2.26 -15.01 -24.49
C GLU A 277 -2.00 -14.31 -23.14
N ASP A 278 -1.03 -14.75 -22.34
CA ASP A 278 -0.59 -14.02 -21.14
C ASP A 278 0.27 -12.79 -21.52
N ASP A 279 -0.39 -11.81 -22.15
CA ASP A 279 0.17 -10.52 -22.55
C ASP A 279 -0.62 -9.39 -21.89
N PRO A 280 -0.16 -8.90 -20.71
CA PRO A 280 -0.76 -7.76 -20.02
C PRO A 280 -0.87 -6.49 -20.87
N ALA A 281 0.06 -6.30 -21.82
CA ALA A 281 0.09 -5.12 -22.69
C ALA A 281 -1.01 -5.20 -23.76
N ALA A 282 -1.20 -6.36 -24.39
CA ALA A 282 -2.29 -6.59 -25.35
C ALA A 282 -3.68 -6.54 -24.69
N VAL A 283 -3.79 -7.06 -23.45
CA VAL A 283 -5.01 -6.95 -22.63
C VAL A 283 -5.34 -5.49 -22.32
N HIS A 284 -4.35 -4.68 -21.96
CA HIS A 284 -4.53 -3.24 -21.71
C HIS A 284 -4.91 -2.47 -22.99
N ASP A 285 -4.21 -2.70 -24.11
CA ASP A 285 -4.52 -2.05 -25.40
C ASP A 285 -5.97 -2.34 -25.85
N TRP A 286 -6.47 -3.55 -25.59
CA TRP A 286 -7.87 -3.88 -25.84
C TRP A 286 -8.84 -3.14 -24.89
N ALA A 287 -8.49 -3.03 -23.61
CA ALA A 287 -9.27 -2.26 -22.63
C ALA A 287 -9.38 -0.78 -23.02
N MET A 288 -8.27 -0.16 -23.44
CA MET A 288 -8.22 1.25 -23.83
C MET A 288 -8.95 1.54 -25.14
N SER A 289 -8.93 0.59 -26.08
CA SER A 289 -9.65 0.73 -27.35
C SER A 289 -11.14 0.39 -27.27
N THR A 290 -11.57 -0.43 -26.31
CA THR A 290 -12.94 -0.97 -26.26
C THR A 290 -13.75 -0.53 -25.03
N LEU A 291 -13.17 -0.55 -23.82
CA LEU A 291 -13.89 -0.29 -22.57
C LEU A 291 -13.77 1.17 -22.10
N TRP A 292 -12.57 1.74 -22.20
CA TRP A 292 -12.27 3.12 -21.77
C TRP A 292 -13.17 4.22 -22.37
N PRO A 293 -13.75 4.09 -23.58
CA PRO A 293 -14.77 5.04 -24.08
C PRO A 293 -16.09 5.05 -23.31
N GLU A 294 -16.40 4.00 -22.53
CA GLU A 294 -17.61 3.88 -21.71
C GLU A 294 -17.36 4.03 -20.20
N CYS A 295 -16.12 3.89 -19.74
CA CYS A 295 -15.74 4.05 -18.33
C CYS A 295 -15.89 5.48 -17.81
N THR A 296 -16.06 5.62 -16.48
CA THR A 296 -15.90 6.92 -15.81
C THR A 296 -14.46 7.43 -15.94
N ARG A 297 -14.29 8.76 -15.94
CA ARG A 297 -12.99 9.46 -16.04
C ARG A 297 -12.58 10.16 -14.75
N GLU A 298 -13.43 10.07 -13.73
CA GLU A 298 -13.25 10.71 -12.42
C GLU A 298 -12.28 9.92 -11.51
N VAL A 299 -11.99 8.65 -11.85
CA VAL A 299 -11.09 7.75 -11.10
C VAL A 299 -10.48 6.68 -12.01
N LEU A 300 -9.24 6.29 -11.74
CA LEU A 300 -8.54 5.12 -12.27
C LEU A 300 -8.39 4.09 -11.14
N VAL A 301 -8.47 2.79 -11.45
CA VAL A 301 -8.38 1.72 -10.43
C VAL A 301 -7.21 0.77 -10.72
N GLY A 302 -6.30 0.63 -9.76
CA GLY A 302 -5.08 -0.19 -9.86
C GLY A 302 -5.15 -1.45 -9.00
N LEU A 303 -5.47 -2.60 -9.57
CA LEU A 303 -5.64 -3.86 -8.80
C LEU A 303 -4.89 -5.03 -9.43
N PRO A 304 -4.12 -5.83 -8.65
CA PRO A 304 -3.53 -7.05 -9.17
C PRO A 304 -4.65 -8.01 -9.62
N PRO A 305 -4.46 -8.77 -10.71
CA PRO A 305 -5.47 -9.73 -11.17
C PRO A 305 -5.63 -10.89 -10.18
N THR A 306 -4.51 -11.37 -9.65
CA THR A 306 -4.40 -12.57 -8.81
C THR A 306 -3.44 -12.34 -7.65
N HIS A 307 -3.45 -13.25 -6.69
CA HIS A 307 -2.53 -13.32 -5.57
C HIS A 307 -2.20 -14.78 -5.21
N THR A 308 -1.10 -14.97 -4.50
CA THR A 308 -0.65 -16.29 -4.02
C THR A 308 -1.17 -16.53 -2.61
N VAL A 309 -1.94 -17.59 -2.42
CA VAL A 309 -2.51 -18.00 -1.13
C VAL A 309 -1.79 -19.25 -0.64
N THR A 310 -1.36 -19.25 0.63
CA THR A 310 -0.81 -20.45 1.29
C THR A 310 -1.92 -21.48 1.51
N VAL A 311 -1.67 -22.74 1.17
CA VAL A 311 -2.62 -23.82 1.44
C VAL A 311 -2.38 -24.35 2.85
N GLU A 312 -3.36 -24.15 3.72
CA GLU A 312 -3.31 -24.63 5.10
C GLU A 312 -3.35 -26.15 5.21
N GLY A 313 -2.71 -26.67 6.26
CA GLY A 313 -2.68 -28.11 6.55
C GLY A 313 -1.77 -28.97 5.67
N VAL A 314 -0.98 -28.38 4.75
CA VAL A 314 -0.09 -29.13 3.84
C VAL A 314 0.97 -29.90 4.60
N GLU A 315 0.93 -31.23 4.49
CA GLU A 315 1.87 -32.13 5.16
C GLU A 315 3.22 -32.15 4.42
N TRP A 316 4.30 -31.86 5.15
CA TRP A 316 5.68 -31.89 4.63
C TRP A 316 6.46 -33.03 5.28
N THR A 317 7.07 -33.88 4.44
CA THR A 317 8.00 -34.91 4.89
C THR A 317 9.42 -34.37 4.82
N GLU A 318 10.15 -34.39 5.94
CA GLU A 318 11.60 -34.12 5.96
C GLU A 318 12.35 -35.32 5.37
N LEU A 319 13.17 -35.07 4.35
CA LEU A 319 13.93 -36.08 3.62
C LEU A 319 15.40 -36.09 4.01
N LEU A 320 15.96 -34.91 4.28
CA LEU A 320 17.34 -34.71 4.69
C LEU A 320 17.48 -33.42 5.49
N ARG A 321 18.44 -33.41 6.41
CA ARG A 321 18.79 -32.29 7.28
C ARG A 321 20.30 -32.30 7.54
N GLU A 322 20.92 -31.13 7.57
CA GLU A 322 22.22 -30.95 8.19
C GLU A 322 22.07 -30.90 9.73
N GLU A 323 22.81 -31.75 10.45
CA GLU A 323 22.75 -31.90 11.92
C GLU A 323 23.76 -30.99 12.63
N GLU A 324 24.81 -30.50 11.96
CA GLU A 324 25.81 -29.60 12.53
C GLU A 324 25.62 -28.13 12.09
N ARG A 325 26.02 -27.17 12.94
CA ARG A 325 26.02 -25.75 12.57
C ARG A 325 27.23 -25.42 11.69
N VAL A 326 27.10 -25.77 10.42
CA VAL A 326 28.09 -25.46 9.38
C VAL A 326 27.85 -24.05 8.86
N THR A 327 28.85 -23.17 9.02
CA THR A 327 28.81 -21.77 8.54
C THR A 327 30.00 -21.48 7.61
N ASP A 328 30.43 -22.51 6.87
CA ASP A 328 31.45 -22.46 5.83
C ASP A 328 31.21 -23.57 4.79
N SER A 329 31.82 -23.43 3.61
CA SER A 329 31.70 -24.39 2.49
C SER A 329 32.32 -25.77 2.74
N SER A 330 32.44 -26.24 3.99
CA SER A 330 33.04 -27.54 4.32
C SER A 330 32.12 -28.73 4.10
N ASN A 331 30.79 -28.51 4.04
CA ASN A 331 29.78 -29.52 3.69
C ASN A 331 29.24 -29.40 2.25
N LEU A 332 29.89 -28.63 1.37
CA LEU A 332 29.49 -28.53 -0.04
C LEU A 332 29.66 -29.89 -0.75
N ASP A 333 28.56 -30.58 -1.00
CA ASP A 333 28.49 -31.84 -1.74
C ASP A 333 27.13 -31.97 -2.47
N THR A 334 26.99 -33.01 -3.31
CA THR A 334 25.73 -33.35 -3.98
C THR A 334 24.94 -34.37 -3.19
N TYR A 335 23.83 -33.94 -2.59
CA TYR A 335 22.96 -34.75 -1.76
C TYR A 335 21.74 -35.27 -2.55
N THR A 336 21.61 -36.60 -2.67
CA THR A 336 20.46 -37.23 -3.35
C THR A 336 19.36 -37.61 -2.36
N VAL A 337 18.14 -37.08 -2.59
CA VAL A 337 16.92 -37.48 -1.88
C VAL A 337 16.00 -38.32 -2.77
N ASP A 338 15.37 -39.35 -2.19
CA ASP A 338 14.35 -40.16 -2.85
C ASP A 338 12.99 -39.44 -2.77
N LEU A 339 12.36 -39.25 -3.93
CA LEU A 339 11.05 -38.63 -4.09
C LEU A 339 9.97 -39.66 -4.49
N SER A 340 10.33 -40.95 -4.59
CA SER A 340 9.43 -42.01 -5.02
C SER A 340 8.24 -42.24 -4.08
N GLY A 341 8.29 -41.72 -2.85
CA GLY A 341 7.18 -41.73 -1.90
C GLY A 341 6.02 -40.78 -2.25
N PHE A 342 6.24 -39.79 -3.11
CA PHE A 342 5.27 -38.76 -3.52
C PHE A 342 4.67 -39.04 -4.92
N LEU A 343 4.89 -40.26 -5.44
CA LEU A 343 4.32 -40.71 -6.72
C LEU A 343 2.82 -40.99 -6.57
N GLY A 344 2.00 -40.11 -7.15
CA GLY A 344 0.54 -40.22 -7.15
C GLY A 344 -0.17 -38.94 -7.55
N ALA A 345 0.41 -37.78 -7.21
CA ALA A 345 0.02 -36.47 -7.71
C ALA A 345 0.67 -36.15 -9.06
N GLU A 346 0.24 -35.04 -9.69
CA GLU A 346 0.77 -34.54 -10.96
C GLU A 346 2.17 -33.91 -10.82
N ALA A 347 2.48 -33.38 -9.63
CA ALA A 347 3.76 -32.77 -9.32
C ALA A 347 4.20 -33.04 -7.87
N ILE A 348 5.51 -32.95 -7.64
CA ILE A 348 6.14 -33.06 -6.32
C ILE A 348 6.76 -31.69 -6.01
N PHE A 349 6.56 -31.21 -4.79
CA PHE A 349 7.08 -29.93 -4.32
C PHE A 349 8.25 -30.15 -3.37
N LEU A 350 9.41 -29.57 -3.68
CA LEU A 350 10.66 -29.72 -2.94
C LEU A 350 11.01 -28.41 -2.25
N ARG A 351 10.92 -28.37 -0.91
CA ARG A 351 11.25 -27.20 -0.08
C ARG A 351 12.67 -27.28 0.46
N LEU A 352 13.39 -26.18 0.35
CA LEU A 352 14.65 -25.90 1.01
C LEU A 352 14.43 -24.82 2.07
N SER A 353 14.93 -25.03 3.29
CA SER A 353 14.84 -24.07 4.40
C SER A 353 16.01 -24.23 5.38
N ASP A 354 16.30 -23.19 6.16
CA ASP A 354 17.36 -23.16 7.19
C ASP A 354 17.16 -24.25 8.26
N ALA A 355 18.23 -24.98 8.61
CA ALA A 355 18.21 -26.00 9.66
C ALA A 355 18.30 -25.45 11.09
N PHE A 356 18.93 -24.29 11.28
CA PHE A 356 18.95 -23.55 12.54
C PHE A 356 18.63 -22.05 12.36
N PRO A 357 17.33 -21.69 12.14
CA PRO A 357 16.80 -20.34 11.90
C PRO A 357 17.16 -19.17 12.86
N GLN A 358 18.08 -19.37 13.81
CA GLN A 358 18.49 -18.39 14.82
C GLN A 358 19.83 -17.71 14.50
N ASP A 359 20.68 -18.30 13.64
CA ASP A 359 21.98 -17.72 13.28
C ASP A 359 22.15 -17.32 11.81
N GLY A 360 21.25 -17.75 10.92
CA GLY A 360 21.08 -17.18 9.58
C GLY A 360 22.14 -17.60 8.58
N TRP A 361 22.36 -18.91 8.47
CA TRP A 361 23.29 -19.57 7.54
C TRP A 361 22.57 -20.71 6.83
N GLY A 362 21.46 -20.39 6.16
CA GLY A 362 20.55 -21.38 5.58
C GLY A 362 21.13 -22.14 4.38
N PRO A 363 20.34 -22.99 3.71
CA PRO A 363 20.76 -23.69 2.50
C PRO A 363 21.31 -22.72 1.46
N ALA A 364 22.49 -22.98 0.91
CA ALA A 364 22.98 -22.33 -0.30
C ALA A 364 23.12 -23.37 -1.42
N VAL A 365 22.16 -23.38 -2.35
CA VAL A 365 22.02 -24.39 -3.42
C VAL A 365 22.68 -23.91 -4.70
N HIS A 366 23.61 -24.69 -5.22
CA HIS A 366 24.39 -24.43 -6.43
C HIS A 366 23.79 -25.07 -7.70
N SER A 367 23.21 -26.26 -7.57
CA SER A 367 22.54 -26.94 -8.69
C SER A 367 21.50 -27.94 -8.20
N VAL A 368 20.51 -28.21 -9.05
CA VAL A 368 19.48 -29.23 -8.83
C VAL A 368 19.33 -30.07 -10.10
N GLU A 369 19.46 -31.39 -9.98
CA GLU A 369 19.12 -32.35 -11.03
C GLU A 369 18.07 -33.33 -10.53
N VAL A 370 16.96 -33.48 -11.26
CA VAL A 370 15.89 -34.42 -10.93
C VAL A 370 15.78 -35.49 -12.00
N THR A 371 15.82 -36.74 -11.57
CA THR A 371 15.84 -37.94 -12.42
C THR A 371 14.62 -38.81 -12.14
N ALA A 372 13.90 -39.19 -13.20
CA ALA A 372 12.78 -40.14 -13.18
C ALA A 372 13.14 -41.39 -14.00
N ASP A 373 13.05 -42.57 -13.38
CA ASP A 373 13.41 -43.89 -13.93
C ASP A 373 14.79 -43.96 -14.64
N GLY A 374 15.73 -43.11 -14.24
CA GLY A 374 17.07 -43.01 -14.82
C GLY A 374 17.21 -42.02 -15.99
N ALA A 375 16.17 -41.24 -16.31
CA ALA A 375 16.23 -40.11 -17.23
C ALA A 375 16.14 -38.78 -16.46
N VAL A 376 17.03 -37.83 -16.78
CA VAL A 376 16.98 -36.47 -16.23
C VAL A 376 15.76 -35.74 -16.81
N ILE A 377 14.92 -35.18 -15.93
CA ILE A 377 13.70 -34.42 -16.27
C ILE A 377 13.80 -32.94 -15.90
N ALA A 378 14.66 -32.59 -14.95
CA ALA A 378 15.04 -31.22 -14.61
C ALA A 378 16.55 -31.17 -14.33
N SER A 379 17.24 -30.12 -14.77
CA SER A 379 18.64 -29.88 -14.45
C SER A 379 18.90 -28.38 -14.61
N PHE A 380 19.17 -27.67 -13.51
CA PHE A 380 19.29 -26.21 -13.51
C PHE A 380 20.25 -25.69 -12.43
N VAL A 381 20.69 -24.45 -12.62
CA VAL A 381 21.51 -23.66 -11.68
C VAL A 381 20.63 -22.52 -11.16
N PRO A 382 20.52 -22.30 -9.84
CA PRO A 382 19.64 -21.25 -9.33
C PRO A 382 20.06 -19.83 -9.73
N GLY A 383 19.07 -18.99 -10.04
CA GLY A 383 19.27 -17.63 -10.53
C GLY A 383 19.56 -17.51 -12.04
N THR A 384 19.31 -18.56 -12.82
CA THR A 384 19.38 -18.52 -14.30
C THR A 384 18.02 -18.78 -14.95
N ASP A 385 17.91 -18.51 -16.26
CA ASP A 385 16.67 -18.71 -17.03
C ASP A 385 16.19 -20.18 -16.98
N GLU A 386 17.11 -21.14 -16.78
CA GLU A 386 16.81 -22.56 -16.63
C GLU A 386 16.15 -22.93 -15.28
N GLU A 387 16.23 -22.09 -14.24
CA GLU A 387 15.52 -22.31 -12.96
C GLU A 387 14.03 -21.96 -13.08
N ALA A 388 13.68 -20.98 -13.91
CA ALA A 388 12.36 -20.36 -13.95
C ALA A 388 11.16 -21.35 -14.16
N PRO A 389 11.27 -22.44 -14.95
CA PRO A 389 10.19 -23.42 -15.08
C PRO A 389 9.94 -24.27 -13.83
N PHE A 390 10.87 -24.27 -12.87
CA PHE A 390 10.86 -25.15 -11.70
C PHE A 390 10.68 -24.40 -10.38
N LEU A 391 11.05 -23.11 -10.29
CA LEU A 391 10.85 -22.31 -9.08
C LEU A 391 9.37 -22.02 -8.86
N PHE A 392 8.79 -22.61 -7.80
CA PHE A 392 7.38 -22.48 -7.45
C PHE A 392 7.12 -21.35 -6.44
N ASP A 393 7.99 -21.23 -5.45
CA ASP A 393 8.01 -20.11 -4.51
C ASP A 393 9.47 -19.74 -4.20
N GLY A 394 9.88 -18.53 -4.60
CA GLY A 394 11.19 -17.96 -4.28
C GLY A 394 11.16 -16.83 -3.25
N SER A 395 9.98 -16.47 -2.73
CA SER A 395 9.75 -15.23 -1.96
C SER A 395 10.59 -15.14 -0.68
N GLY A 396 10.82 -16.27 -0.01
CA GLY A 396 11.64 -16.37 1.20
C GLY A 396 13.14 -16.58 0.95
N SER A 397 13.67 -16.21 -0.23
CA SER A 397 15.04 -16.52 -0.66
C SER A 397 15.73 -15.38 -1.41
N SER A 398 17.00 -15.55 -1.75
CA SER A 398 17.79 -14.61 -2.57
C SER A 398 18.80 -15.37 -3.44
N THR A 399 19.27 -14.76 -4.52
CA THR A 399 20.27 -15.36 -5.42
C THR A 399 21.57 -14.57 -5.42
N LYS A 400 22.69 -15.26 -5.64
CA LYS A 400 24.03 -14.66 -5.70
C LYS A 400 24.96 -15.57 -6.48
N GLU A 401 25.72 -15.03 -7.44
CA GLU A 401 26.85 -15.71 -8.11
C GLU A 401 26.59 -17.12 -8.69
N GLY A 402 25.33 -17.49 -8.95
CA GLY A 402 24.92 -18.82 -9.44
C GLY A 402 24.46 -19.80 -8.34
N LEU A 403 24.12 -19.31 -7.15
CA LEU A 403 23.42 -20.07 -6.11
C LEU A 403 22.18 -19.33 -5.60
N ARG A 404 21.25 -20.08 -4.98
CA ARG A 404 20.08 -19.55 -4.24
C ARG A 404 20.20 -19.92 -2.77
N PHE A 405 19.91 -18.97 -1.89
CA PHE A 405 19.99 -19.14 -0.45
C PHE A 405 18.80 -18.54 0.30
N ALA A 406 18.54 -19.03 1.52
CA ALA A 406 17.42 -18.59 2.34
C ALA A 406 17.69 -18.76 3.84
N ASP A 407 17.92 -17.66 4.53
CA ASP A 407 18.37 -17.63 5.93
C ASP A 407 17.23 -17.42 6.93
N GLY A 408 17.38 -17.94 8.15
CA GLY A 408 16.47 -17.70 9.26
C GLY A 408 15.11 -18.36 9.03
N GLY A 409 14.04 -17.56 9.00
CA GLY A 409 12.70 -18.03 8.61
C GLY A 409 12.54 -18.27 7.10
N GLY A 410 13.59 -18.05 6.31
CA GLY A 410 13.59 -18.18 4.86
C GLY A 410 13.35 -19.60 4.36
N LYS A 411 12.75 -19.68 3.17
CA LYS A 411 12.49 -20.92 2.43
C LYS A 411 12.33 -20.63 0.94
N PHE A 412 12.54 -21.65 0.12
CA PHE A 412 12.11 -21.67 -1.28
C PHE A 412 11.60 -23.07 -1.65
N ILE A 413 10.79 -23.13 -2.70
CA ILE A 413 10.09 -24.34 -3.15
C ILE A 413 10.28 -24.50 -4.66
N TYR A 414 10.70 -25.69 -5.08
CA TYR A 414 10.66 -26.12 -6.48
C TYR A 414 9.45 -27.02 -6.73
N ARG A 415 8.85 -26.94 -7.93
CA ARG A 415 7.82 -27.86 -8.44
C ARG A 415 8.44 -28.75 -9.52
N VAL A 416 8.25 -30.06 -9.41
CA VAL A 416 8.68 -31.05 -10.39
C VAL A 416 7.46 -31.78 -10.92
N GLU A 417 7.20 -31.71 -12.22
CA GLU A 417 6.14 -32.51 -12.86
C GLU A 417 6.56 -33.99 -12.96
N VAL A 418 5.66 -34.91 -12.62
CA VAL A 418 5.93 -36.35 -12.61
C VAL A 418 5.53 -36.96 -13.95
N PRO A 419 6.46 -37.57 -14.71
CA PRO A 419 6.10 -38.23 -15.97
C PRO A 419 5.10 -39.37 -15.76
N ALA A 420 4.08 -39.43 -16.63
CA ALA A 420 3.00 -40.39 -16.50
C ALA A 420 3.48 -41.85 -16.52
N GLY A 421 3.34 -42.54 -15.38
CA GLY A 421 3.75 -43.94 -15.20
C GLY A 421 5.16 -44.13 -14.62
N THR A 422 5.82 -43.07 -14.14
CA THR A 422 7.12 -43.18 -13.48
C THR A 422 7.08 -44.06 -12.22
N THR A 423 8.15 -44.82 -11.98
CA THR A 423 8.24 -45.80 -10.87
C THR A 423 9.32 -45.48 -9.84
N GLN A 424 10.32 -44.68 -10.20
CA GLN A 424 11.35 -44.16 -9.30
C GLN A 424 11.67 -42.71 -9.66
N ILE A 425 11.78 -41.83 -8.67
CA ILE A 425 12.16 -40.42 -8.88
C ILE A 425 13.02 -39.92 -7.72
N SER A 426 14.07 -39.15 -8.04
CA SER A 426 15.02 -38.62 -7.06
C SER A 426 15.58 -37.28 -7.48
N ALA A 427 15.76 -36.37 -6.52
CA ALA A 427 16.47 -35.11 -6.74
C ALA A 427 17.88 -35.18 -6.13
N ALA A 428 18.89 -34.82 -6.92
CA ALA A 428 20.24 -34.52 -6.49
C ALA A 428 20.38 -33.01 -6.34
N VAL A 429 20.78 -32.54 -5.16
CA VAL A 429 20.89 -31.12 -4.81
C VAL A 429 22.32 -30.86 -4.36
N GLU A 430 23.04 -30.00 -5.09
CA GLU A 430 24.37 -29.51 -4.70
C GLU A 430 24.18 -28.32 -3.74
N VAL A 431 24.54 -28.50 -2.46
CA VAL A 431 24.19 -27.54 -1.39
C VAL A 431 25.26 -27.50 -0.30
N GLU A 432 25.41 -26.33 0.33
CA GLU A 432 26.24 -26.11 1.52
C GLU A 432 25.48 -25.34 2.62
N ASN A 433 26.14 -25.16 3.77
CA ASN A 433 25.64 -24.55 5.01
C ASN A 433 24.45 -25.34 5.62
N GLN A 434 23.52 -24.68 6.32
CA GLN A 434 22.58 -25.35 7.23
C GLN A 434 21.22 -25.59 6.56
N PHE A 435 21.05 -26.76 5.95
CA PHE A 435 19.88 -27.05 5.11
C PHE A 435 18.91 -28.10 5.68
N VAL A 436 17.63 -27.93 5.35
CA VAL A 436 16.58 -28.96 5.45
C VAL A 436 15.97 -29.12 4.06
N ILE A 437 15.95 -30.36 3.56
CA ILE A 437 15.24 -30.74 2.34
C ILE A 437 13.95 -31.45 2.76
N SER A 438 12.80 -30.89 2.37
CA SER A 438 11.48 -31.49 2.60
C SER A 438 10.72 -31.66 1.29
N ALA A 439 9.80 -32.62 1.21
CA ALA A 439 8.90 -32.74 0.07
C ALA A 439 7.44 -33.00 0.45
N THR A 440 6.54 -32.74 -0.50
CA THR A 440 5.11 -33.03 -0.43
C THR A 440 4.56 -33.25 -1.85
N ASP A 441 3.43 -33.96 -1.95
CA ASP A 441 2.65 -34.15 -3.18
C ASP A 441 1.48 -33.13 -3.31
N GLN A 442 1.31 -32.26 -2.30
CA GLN A 442 0.26 -31.25 -2.22
C GLN A 442 0.80 -29.87 -2.61
N ALA A 443 0.07 -29.11 -3.43
CA ALA A 443 0.46 -27.75 -3.79
C ALA A 443 0.47 -26.84 -2.54
N PRO A 444 1.63 -26.30 -2.12
CA PRO A 444 1.76 -25.59 -0.85
C PRO A 444 1.27 -24.14 -0.90
N THR A 445 1.11 -23.61 -2.10
CA THR A 445 0.37 -22.38 -2.39
C THR A 445 -0.52 -22.62 -3.61
N ARG A 446 -1.48 -21.72 -3.85
CA ARG A 446 -2.28 -21.66 -5.07
C ARG A 446 -2.48 -20.21 -5.50
N ILE A 447 -2.70 -20.00 -6.80
CA ILE A 447 -2.99 -18.69 -7.36
C ILE A 447 -4.50 -18.51 -7.40
N GLU A 448 -4.98 -17.45 -6.76
CA GLU A 448 -6.41 -17.11 -6.69
C GLU A 448 -6.67 -15.71 -7.24
N PRO A 449 -7.87 -15.43 -7.79
CA PRO A 449 -8.27 -14.07 -8.12
C PRO A 449 -8.15 -13.14 -6.91
N PHE A 450 -7.47 -12.01 -7.07
CA PHE A 450 -7.39 -11.01 -5.99
C PHE A 450 -8.70 -10.23 -5.96
N ALA A 451 -9.50 -10.40 -4.91
CA ALA A 451 -10.90 -9.98 -4.93
C ALA A 451 -11.18 -8.60 -4.29
N SER A 452 -10.28 -8.09 -3.45
CA SER A 452 -10.45 -6.84 -2.69
C SER A 452 -10.64 -5.59 -3.57
N PHE A 453 -11.28 -4.57 -3.01
CA PHE A 453 -11.71 -3.32 -3.64
C PHE A 453 -12.61 -3.42 -4.90
N ARG A 454 -12.84 -4.60 -5.49
CA ARG A 454 -13.58 -4.76 -6.76
C ARG A 454 -15.06 -4.38 -6.72
N ASP A 455 -15.65 -4.20 -5.54
CA ASP A 455 -16.99 -3.65 -5.42
C ASP A 455 -17.04 -2.19 -5.92
N PHE A 456 -15.96 -1.43 -5.74
CA PHE A 456 -15.86 -0.03 -6.17
C PHE A 456 -15.87 0.17 -7.71
N PRO A 457 -15.00 -0.45 -8.53
CA PRO A 457 -15.04 -0.31 -9.98
C PRO A 457 -16.32 -0.88 -10.60
N VAL A 458 -16.87 -1.98 -10.07
CA VAL A 458 -18.17 -2.51 -10.54
C VAL A 458 -19.32 -1.56 -10.24
N ALA A 459 -19.31 -0.91 -9.08
CA ALA A 459 -20.33 0.07 -8.72
C ALA A 459 -20.24 1.37 -9.54
N THR A 460 -19.03 1.81 -9.87
CA THR A 460 -18.77 3.11 -10.51
C THR A 460 -18.65 3.06 -12.03
N GLY A 461 -18.32 1.90 -12.60
CA GLY A 461 -17.91 1.76 -14.00
C GLY A 461 -16.51 2.33 -14.26
N ALA A 462 -15.59 2.17 -13.31
CA ALA A 462 -14.19 2.56 -13.47
C ALA A 462 -13.38 1.51 -14.25
N LEU A 463 -12.36 1.96 -14.97
CA LEU A 463 -11.39 1.08 -15.61
C LEU A 463 -10.46 0.48 -14.54
N VAL A 464 -10.43 -0.85 -14.44
CA VAL A 464 -9.42 -1.57 -13.66
C VAL A 464 -8.23 -1.89 -14.56
N SER A 465 -7.03 -1.53 -14.15
CA SER A 465 -5.78 -1.84 -14.84
C SER A 465 -4.71 -2.31 -13.84
N TRP A 466 -3.68 -2.99 -14.36
CA TRP A 466 -2.50 -3.37 -13.59
C TRP A 466 -1.31 -3.30 -14.54
N LEU A 467 -0.55 -2.21 -14.44
CA LEU A 467 0.60 -1.92 -15.29
C LEU A 467 1.80 -1.60 -14.40
N PRO A 468 3.01 -2.02 -14.78
CA PRO A 468 4.20 -1.59 -14.09
C PRO A 468 4.48 -0.11 -14.44
N PRO A 469 4.81 0.75 -13.47
CA PRO A 469 5.24 2.12 -13.72
C PRO A 469 6.66 2.21 -14.33
N SER A 470 7.30 1.07 -14.60
CA SER A 470 8.63 0.97 -15.20
C SER A 470 8.77 -0.28 -16.09
N GLY A 471 9.87 -0.39 -16.82
CA GLY A 471 10.09 -1.52 -17.75
C GLY A 471 9.32 -1.39 -19.07
N ALA A 472 9.06 -2.53 -19.73
CA ALA A 472 8.62 -2.56 -21.12
C ALA A 472 7.23 -1.95 -21.38
N SER A 473 6.31 -2.05 -20.42
CA SER A 473 4.95 -1.49 -20.48
C SER A 473 4.78 -0.20 -19.66
N GLY A 474 5.85 0.36 -19.09
CA GLY A 474 5.80 1.63 -18.35
C GLY A 474 5.27 2.81 -19.17
N SER A 475 5.46 2.80 -20.50
CA SER A 475 4.86 3.81 -21.38
C SER A 475 3.34 3.69 -21.47
N GLN A 476 2.75 2.49 -21.36
CA GLN A 476 1.29 2.35 -21.32
C GLN A 476 0.71 2.94 -20.02
N PHE A 477 1.49 2.96 -18.94
CA PHE A 477 1.09 3.61 -17.70
C PHE A 477 1.14 5.14 -17.82
N GLU A 478 2.20 5.72 -18.38
CA GLU A 478 2.21 7.16 -18.74
C GLU A 478 1.09 7.51 -19.75
N ASP A 479 0.88 6.71 -20.80
CA ASP A 479 -0.17 6.90 -21.81
C ASP A 479 -1.59 6.88 -21.18
N LEU A 480 -1.82 6.04 -20.15
CA LEU A 480 -3.07 5.99 -19.38
C LEU A 480 -3.27 7.26 -18.52
N LEU A 481 -2.23 7.73 -17.84
CA LEU A 481 -2.28 8.95 -17.05
C LEU A 481 -2.54 10.19 -17.93
N GLU A 482 -2.05 10.22 -19.18
CA GLU A 482 -2.40 11.27 -20.16
C GLU A 482 -3.88 11.26 -20.60
N GLN A 483 -4.71 10.29 -20.20
CA GLN A 483 -6.14 10.21 -20.55
C GLN A 483 -7.10 10.86 -19.53
N VAL A 484 -6.57 11.44 -18.45
CA VAL A 484 -7.35 12.03 -17.35
C VAL A 484 -6.89 13.46 -17.03
N GLU A 485 -7.72 14.22 -16.30
CA GLU A 485 -7.43 15.63 -15.96
C GLU A 485 -6.69 15.72 -14.62
N PRO A 486 -5.86 16.77 -14.38
CA PRO A 486 -5.22 16.99 -13.09
C PRO A 486 -6.22 17.02 -11.92
N GLY A 487 -5.87 16.37 -10.81
CA GLY A 487 -6.75 16.12 -9.67
C GLY A 487 -7.58 14.83 -9.77
N THR A 488 -7.49 14.08 -10.88
CA THR A 488 -8.01 12.70 -10.94
C THR A 488 -7.23 11.80 -10.00
N VAL A 489 -7.87 10.73 -9.50
CA VAL A 489 -7.27 9.81 -8.52
C VAL A 489 -7.04 8.43 -9.11
N TYR A 490 -5.88 7.86 -8.78
CA TYR A 490 -5.52 6.46 -8.97
C TYR A 490 -5.68 5.71 -7.64
N ALA A 491 -6.76 4.93 -7.53
CA ALA A 491 -7.13 4.22 -6.30
C ALA A 491 -6.79 2.72 -6.42
N GLY A 492 -5.99 2.22 -5.48
CA GLY A 492 -5.35 0.91 -5.58
C GLY A 492 -3.83 1.04 -5.46
N TRP A 493 -3.07 0.18 -6.12
CA TRP A 493 -1.60 0.17 -6.05
C TRP A 493 -0.92 -0.06 -7.40
N PHE A 494 0.40 -0.19 -7.39
CA PHE A 494 1.24 -0.42 -8.58
C PHE A 494 1.80 -1.84 -8.59
N SER A 495 2.07 -2.41 -9.76
CA SER A 495 2.88 -3.62 -9.83
C SER A 495 4.37 -3.31 -9.59
N ASN A 496 5.13 -4.32 -9.17
CA ASN A 496 6.54 -4.27 -8.76
C ASN A 496 6.82 -3.64 -7.37
N ASP A 497 5.82 -3.63 -6.48
CA ASP A 497 5.96 -3.41 -5.03
C ASP A 497 6.76 -2.14 -4.67
N VAL A 498 7.77 -2.17 -3.79
CA VAL A 498 8.55 -0.97 -3.38
C VAL A 498 9.17 -0.22 -4.57
N SER A 499 9.59 -0.93 -5.62
CA SER A 499 10.10 -0.28 -6.85
C SER A 499 8.97 0.35 -7.68
N GLY A 500 7.77 -0.22 -7.59
CA GLY A 500 6.52 0.29 -8.15
C GLY A 500 5.97 1.49 -7.38
N GLU A 501 6.16 1.57 -6.05
CA GLU A 501 5.76 2.71 -5.24
C GLU A 501 6.44 4.00 -5.73
N TRP A 502 7.77 4.10 -5.58
CA TRP A 502 8.48 5.36 -5.81
C TRP A 502 8.29 5.85 -7.25
N SER A 503 8.39 4.93 -8.23
CA SER A 503 8.17 5.27 -9.63
C SER A 503 6.69 5.53 -9.95
N GLY A 504 5.74 4.78 -9.39
CA GLY A 504 4.31 4.99 -9.59
C GLY A 504 3.79 6.31 -9.01
N VAL A 505 4.19 6.63 -7.77
CA VAL A 505 3.84 7.90 -7.11
C VAL A 505 4.52 9.08 -7.80
N GLU A 506 5.78 8.96 -8.25
CA GLU A 506 6.42 10.01 -9.07
C GLU A 506 5.69 10.21 -10.40
N LEU A 507 5.36 9.15 -11.14
CA LEU A 507 4.64 9.23 -12.42
C LEU A 507 3.24 9.85 -12.26
N CYS A 508 2.46 9.40 -11.28
CA CYS A 508 1.17 10.00 -10.96
C CYS A 508 1.32 11.49 -10.60
N SER A 509 2.26 11.84 -9.70
CA SER A 509 2.51 13.24 -9.29
C SER A 509 2.92 14.12 -10.49
N ARG A 510 3.79 13.62 -11.38
CA ARG A 510 4.19 14.29 -12.63
C ARG A 510 3.02 14.52 -13.59
N ALA A 511 2.03 13.62 -13.61
CA ALA A 511 0.81 13.74 -14.40
C ALA A 511 -0.29 14.59 -13.73
N GLY A 512 -0.10 15.01 -12.47
CA GLY A 512 -1.14 15.66 -11.67
C GLY A 512 -2.24 14.69 -11.20
N VAL A 513 -1.95 13.40 -11.13
CA VAL A 513 -2.83 12.35 -10.61
C VAL A 513 -2.45 12.04 -9.17
N ILE A 514 -3.44 11.91 -8.28
CA ILE A 514 -3.23 11.66 -6.86
C ILE A 514 -3.36 10.15 -6.58
N VAL A 515 -2.51 9.59 -5.71
CA VAL A 515 -2.52 8.16 -5.38
C VAL A 515 -3.29 7.92 -4.08
N VAL A 516 -4.05 6.82 -4.02
CA VAL A 516 -4.70 6.35 -2.79
C VAL A 516 -4.54 4.84 -2.68
N ALA A 517 -3.68 4.37 -1.77
CA ALA A 517 -3.46 2.94 -1.52
C ALA A 517 -4.75 2.29 -0.99
N ALA A 518 -5.43 1.53 -1.84
CA ALA A 518 -6.80 1.06 -1.61
C ALA A 518 -7.10 -0.34 -2.19
N ASP A 519 -6.10 -1.09 -2.66
CA ASP A 519 -6.27 -2.42 -3.24
C ASP A 519 -6.76 -3.49 -2.25
N PHE A 520 -6.31 -3.43 -0.99
CA PHE A 520 -6.83 -4.17 0.16
C PHE A 520 -7.99 -3.46 0.89
N TYR A 521 -8.49 -2.31 0.41
CA TYR A 521 -9.68 -1.69 0.98
C TYR A 521 -10.93 -2.49 0.60
N VAL A 522 -11.81 -2.73 1.56
CA VAL A 522 -13.02 -3.55 1.36
C VAL A 522 -14.28 -2.73 1.63
N ASN A 523 -15.44 -3.21 1.17
CA ASN A 523 -16.75 -2.60 1.45
C ASN A 523 -16.92 -1.14 0.98
N ALA A 524 -16.11 -0.67 0.02
CA ALA A 524 -16.06 0.74 -0.40
C ALA A 524 -17.44 1.29 -0.82
N SER A 525 -18.20 0.52 -1.60
CA SER A 525 -19.52 0.90 -2.12
C SER A 525 -20.60 1.03 -1.04
N VAL A 526 -20.50 0.30 0.07
CA VAL A 526 -21.42 0.43 1.21
C VAL A 526 -20.93 1.45 2.23
N LEU A 527 -19.63 1.50 2.53
CA LEU A 527 -19.06 2.48 3.47
C LEU A 527 -19.26 3.93 2.99
N SER A 528 -19.13 4.18 1.68
CA SER A 528 -19.45 5.45 1.02
C SER A 528 -20.91 5.91 1.18
N ALA A 529 -21.81 4.99 1.58
CA ALA A 529 -23.22 5.22 1.79
C ALA A 529 -23.62 5.36 3.27
N ILE A 530 -22.78 4.93 4.22
CA ILE A 530 -23.06 5.00 5.65
C ILE A 530 -22.73 6.40 6.15
N ARG A 531 -23.78 7.23 6.33
CA ARG A 531 -23.61 8.65 6.67
C ARG A 531 -23.35 8.85 8.17
N ALA A 532 -22.18 9.41 8.46
CA ALA A 532 -21.82 9.98 9.75
C ALA A 532 -21.35 11.44 9.58
N SER A 533 -21.08 12.15 10.69
CA SER A 533 -20.61 13.53 10.65
C SER A 533 -19.09 13.58 10.82
N THR A 534 -18.37 13.72 9.71
CA THR A 534 -16.91 13.91 9.66
C THR A 534 -16.46 15.35 9.96
N ARG A 535 -17.41 16.22 10.32
CA ARG A 535 -17.14 17.63 10.60
C ARG A 535 -16.54 17.83 11.99
N ALA A 536 -15.29 18.25 12.02
CA ALA A 536 -14.62 18.74 13.22
C ALA A 536 -14.25 20.23 13.08
N THR A 537 -13.52 20.75 14.05
CA THR A 537 -12.92 22.09 14.01
C THR A 537 -11.62 21.99 14.80
N PRO A 538 -10.49 22.52 14.31
CA PRO A 538 -9.22 22.46 15.04
C PRO A 538 -9.32 23.05 16.44
N ALA A 539 -8.43 22.63 17.33
CA ALA A 539 -8.27 23.26 18.64
C ALA A 539 -7.93 24.75 18.49
N GLN A 540 -8.25 25.55 19.50
CA GLN A 540 -7.88 26.97 19.49
C GLN A 540 -6.37 27.11 19.68
N ARG A 541 -5.68 27.76 18.73
CA ARG A 541 -4.22 27.93 18.78
C ARG A 541 -3.74 28.49 20.13
N SER A 542 -2.71 27.87 20.67
CA SER A 542 -2.08 28.25 21.94
C SER A 542 -1.36 29.60 21.83
N SER A 543 -1.18 30.27 22.98
CA SER A 543 -0.35 31.47 23.10
C SER A 543 0.63 31.36 24.28
N ALA A 544 1.02 30.13 24.64
CA ALA A 544 2.04 29.89 25.65
C ALA A 544 3.42 30.21 25.06
N ALA A 545 4.29 30.86 25.84
CA ALA A 545 5.68 31.03 25.44
C ALA A 545 6.46 29.74 25.78
N PRO A 546 7.24 29.16 24.85
CA PRO A 546 8.00 27.95 25.12
C PRO A 546 9.08 28.19 26.18
N GLU A 547 9.31 27.18 27.02
CA GLU A 547 10.40 27.17 27.99
C GLU A 547 11.66 26.52 27.40
N SER A 548 12.80 26.65 28.07
CA SER A 548 14.08 26.05 27.62
C SER A 548 14.14 24.56 27.92
N ARG A 549 13.30 23.77 27.24
CA ARG A 549 13.15 22.30 27.35
C ARG A 549 13.14 21.65 25.97
N THR A 550 13.21 20.31 25.91
CA THR A 550 12.97 19.60 24.65
C THR A 550 11.47 19.33 24.51
N TYR A 551 10.88 19.86 23.46
CA TYR A 551 9.53 19.52 22.99
C TYR A 551 9.64 18.36 21.99
N LEU A 552 8.93 17.28 22.27
CA LEU A 552 8.81 16.11 21.40
C LEU A 552 7.33 15.94 21.01
N THR A 553 7.06 15.70 19.74
CA THR A 553 5.74 15.23 19.31
C THR A 553 5.87 13.90 18.59
N LEU A 554 4.99 12.93 18.88
CA LEU A 554 5.11 11.55 18.40
C LEU A 554 3.95 11.22 17.46
N THR A 555 4.26 10.80 16.24
CA THR A 555 3.27 10.65 15.15
C THR A 555 3.32 9.26 14.55
N ILE A 556 2.21 8.51 14.63
CA ILE A 556 2.05 7.24 13.92
C ILE A 556 1.77 7.52 12.43
N GLY A 557 2.59 6.90 11.56
CA GLY A 557 2.55 7.03 10.11
C GLY A 557 1.39 6.28 9.42
N GLU A 558 1.57 6.03 8.11
CA GLU A 558 0.66 5.28 7.21
C GLU A 558 -0.73 5.93 6.93
N GLY A 559 -1.00 7.16 7.37
CA GLY A 559 -2.32 7.76 7.26
C GLY A 559 -2.81 8.15 5.86
N ASP A 560 -1.96 8.16 4.84
CA ASP A 560 -2.38 8.33 3.44
C ASP A 560 -3.11 7.09 2.91
N ASN A 561 -2.63 5.95 3.38
CA ASN A 561 -2.99 4.59 3.00
C ASN A 561 -4.37 4.29 3.62
N ILE A 562 -5.41 4.35 2.79
CA ILE A 562 -6.79 4.36 3.28
C ILE A 562 -7.24 2.97 3.76
N GLN A 563 -6.59 1.92 3.27
CA GLN A 563 -6.71 0.55 3.77
C GLN A 563 -6.00 0.34 5.11
N TYR A 564 -4.85 0.97 5.38
CA TYR A 564 -4.31 1.06 6.74
C TYR A 564 -5.32 1.75 7.68
N CYS A 565 -5.89 2.89 7.27
CA CYS A 565 -6.89 3.61 8.06
C CYS A 565 -8.17 2.78 8.34
N GLN A 566 -8.55 1.86 7.44
CA GLN A 566 -9.66 0.93 7.65
C GLN A 566 -9.27 -0.28 8.51
N ARG A 567 -8.02 -0.75 8.41
CA ARG A 567 -7.59 -2.07 8.89
C ARG A 567 -6.64 -1.93 10.07
N HIS A 568 -5.34 -1.84 9.84
CA HIS A 568 -4.36 -1.87 10.93
C HIS A 568 -4.46 -0.67 11.89
N MET A 569 -4.85 0.52 11.40
CA MET A 569 -5.15 1.67 12.27
C MET A 569 -6.27 1.35 13.27
N ARG A 570 -7.29 0.57 12.89
CA ARG A 570 -8.38 0.16 13.79
C ARG A 570 -7.90 -0.76 14.91
N GLU A 571 -6.95 -1.65 14.60
CA GLU A 571 -6.34 -2.56 15.57
C GLU A 571 -5.50 -1.78 16.60
N LEU A 572 -4.66 -0.85 16.12
CA LEU A 572 -3.88 0.05 16.98
C LEU A 572 -4.78 1.00 17.78
N TRP A 573 -5.90 1.44 17.21
CA TRP A 573 -6.87 2.31 17.88
C TRP A 573 -7.59 1.60 19.05
N ASP A 574 -7.74 0.27 19.04
CA ASP A 574 -8.31 -0.46 20.17
C ASP A 574 -7.25 -0.94 21.21
N ASP A 575 -5.99 -0.50 21.09
CA ASP A 575 -4.92 -0.80 22.06
C ASP A 575 -5.17 -0.16 23.45
N PRO A 576 -4.96 -0.90 24.56
CA PRO A 576 -5.25 -0.41 25.91
C PRO A 576 -4.29 0.67 26.43
N GLY A 577 -3.17 0.95 25.74
CA GLY A 577 -2.25 2.05 26.03
C GLY A 577 -2.64 3.38 25.40
N ARG A 578 -3.54 3.39 24.40
CA ARG A 578 -3.99 4.64 23.74
C ARG A 578 -4.56 5.64 24.75
N GLY A 579 -4.25 6.92 24.53
CA GLY A 579 -4.79 8.02 25.32
C GLY A 579 -4.16 8.19 26.71
N ALA A 580 -3.19 7.35 27.09
CA ALA A 580 -2.43 7.52 28.33
C ALA A 580 -1.30 8.58 28.22
N VAL A 581 -0.81 8.86 27.00
CA VAL A 581 0.21 9.88 26.69
C VAL A 581 -0.11 10.57 25.35
N PRO A 582 0.31 11.84 25.14
CA PRO A 582 0.03 12.57 23.90
C PRO A 582 0.62 11.88 22.66
N MET A 583 -0.22 11.65 21.65
CA MET A 583 0.14 10.93 20.43
C MET A 583 -0.68 11.44 19.23
N ASN A 584 -0.01 11.60 18.09
CA ASN A 584 -0.64 11.97 16.84
C ASN A 584 -0.83 10.73 15.95
N TRP A 585 -1.92 10.73 15.20
CA TRP A 585 -2.29 9.68 14.26
C TRP A 585 -2.47 10.30 12.89
N THR A 586 -1.66 9.90 11.89
CA THR A 586 -1.97 10.28 10.51
C THR A 586 -3.21 9.54 10.03
N VAL A 587 -4.11 10.23 9.33
CA VAL A 587 -5.37 9.68 8.82
C VAL A 587 -5.77 10.31 7.48
N SER A 588 -6.40 9.51 6.61
CA SER A 588 -6.73 9.95 5.25
C SER A 588 -7.98 10.84 5.27
N PRO A 589 -7.90 12.11 4.84
CA PRO A 589 -9.08 12.99 4.80
C PRO A 589 -10.15 12.48 3.83
N LEU A 590 -9.75 11.68 2.83
CA LEU A 590 -10.63 11.10 1.81
C LEU A 590 -11.64 10.09 2.38
N LEU A 591 -11.44 9.63 3.62
CA LEU A 591 -12.46 8.89 4.35
C LEU A 591 -13.78 9.67 4.48
N GLU A 592 -13.80 11.00 4.36
CA GLU A 592 -15.07 11.77 4.28
C GLU A 592 -16.02 11.26 3.18
N ASP A 593 -15.47 10.77 2.07
CA ASP A 593 -16.26 10.31 0.93
C ASP A 593 -16.52 8.81 0.97
N ILE A 594 -15.45 8.01 1.14
CA ILE A 594 -15.47 6.56 0.93
C ILE A 594 -15.70 5.73 2.21
N GLY A 595 -15.46 6.33 3.39
CA GLY A 595 -15.70 5.70 4.69
C GLY A 595 -16.03 6.70 5.81
N PRO A 596 -17.04 7.59 5.65
CA PRO A 596 -17.26 8.68 6.61
C PRO A 596 -17.62 8.20 8.02
N ALA A 597 -18.15 6.99 8.16
CA ALA A 597 -18.35 6.36 9.46
C ALA A 597 -17.04 5.98 10.17
N LEU A 598 -15.99 5.64 9.44
CA LEU A 598 -14.68 5.28 10.00
C LEU A 598 -13.97 6.53 10.54
N LEU A 599 -13.89 7.60 9.73
CA LEU A 599 -13.35 8.88 10.17
C LEU A 599 -14.17 9.49 11.32
N HIS A 600 -15.50 9.33 11.31
CA HIS A 600 -16.34 9.74 12.44
C HIS A 600 -16.05 8.92 13.71
N HIS A 601 -15.81 7.60 13.61
CA HIS A 601 -15.42 6.78 14.76
C HIS A 601 -14.13 7.32 15.38
N PHE A 602 -13.08 7.54 14.58
CA PHE A 602 -11.82 8.13 15.06
C PHE A 602 -12.05 9.51 15.71
N GLN A 603 -12.71 10.44 15.00
CA GLN A 603 -13.00 11.79 15.52
C GLN A 603 -13.88 11.82 16.79
N SER A 604 -14.76 10.83 17.00
CA SER A 604 -15.70 10.81 18.13
C SER A 604 -15.24 9.96 19.32
N THR A 605 -14.18 9.18 19.15
CA THR A 605 -13.57 8.33 20.21
C THR A 605 -12.15 8.72 20.59
N ALA A 606 -11.59 9.77 19.95
CA ALA A 606 -10.31 10.37 20.32
C ALA A 606 -10.35 10.91 21.75
N THR A 607 -9.27 10.70 22.51
CA THR A 607 -9.09 11.27 23.85
C THR A 607 -8.49 12.67 23.80
N GLU A 608 -8.28 13.31 24.96
CA GLU A 608 -7.49 14.57 25.04
C GLU A 608 -6.01 14.39 24.69
N ASN A 609 -5.55 13.14 24.50
CA ASN A 609 -4.19 12.76 24.14
C ASN A 609 -4.09 12.19 22.69
N ASP A 610 -5.17 12.20 21.89
CA ASP A 610 -5.17 11.73 20.51
C ASP A 610 -5.40 12.89 19.52
N LEU A 611 -4.40 13.26 18.72
CA LEU A 611 -4.55 14.21 17.62
C LEU A 611 -4.64 13.48 16.27
N LEU A 612 -5.68 13.76 15.48
CA LEU A 612 -5.73 13.34 14.07
C LEU A 612 -4.97 14.36 13.20
N VAL A 613 -4.00 13.87 12.42
CA VAL A 613 -3.16 14.63 11.49
C VAL A 613 -3.49 14.21 10.06
N CYS A 614 -3.49 15.14 9.10
CA CYS A 614 -3.71 14.78 7.70
C CYS A 614 -2.55 13.92 7.17
N GLY A 615 -2.87 12.73 6.66
CA GLY A 615 -1.89 11.82 6.10
C GLY A 615 -1.18 12.34 4.84
N PRO A 616 -0.03 11.74 4.47
CA PRO A 616 0.75 12.11 3.29
C PRO A 616 -0.08 12.29 2.00
N SER A 617 0.00 13.37 1.24
CA SER A 617 0.53 14.70 1.57
C SER A 617 -0.63 15.72 1.67
N GLY A 618 -1.83 15.29 2.05
CA GLY A 618 -3.07 16.05 1.90
C GLY A 618 -4.24 15.17 1.45
N ALA A 619 -4.92 15.54 0.36
CA ALA A 619 -6.01 14.79 -0.26
C ALA A 619 -5.55 13.51 -1.00
N GLY A 620 -4.63 12.74 -0.43
CA GLY A 620 -4.00 11.53 -0.98
C GLY A 620 -2.48 11.63 -1.13
N TYR A 621 -1.84 10.48 -1.39
CA TYR A 621 -0.39 10.35 -1.47
C TYR A 621 0.13 10.96 -2.78
N THR A 622 1.05 11.92 -2.66
CA THR A 622 1.73 12.55 -3.79
C THR A 622 3.00 13.30 -3.35
N TYR A 623 3.94 13.50 -4.27
CA TYR A 623 5.14 14.33 -4.10
C TYR A 623 4.89 15.72 -4.74
N GLY A 624 4.57 16.73 -3.92
CA GLY A 624 4.20 18.07 -4.39
C GLY A 624 5.30 18.79 -5.19
N ASP A 625 6.56 18.41 -4.98
CA ASP A 625 7.73 18.89 -5.72
C ASP A 625 7.86 18.28 -7.14
N SER A 626 7.23 17.12 -7.40
CA SER A 626 7.10 16.52 -8.74
C SER A 626 5.89 17.03 -9.54
N TRP A 627 4.91 17.68 -8.90
CA TRP A 627 3.75 18.25 -9.61
C TRP A 627 4.14 19.34 -10.63
N PRO A 628 3.49 19.39 -11.81
CA PRO A 628 3.56 20.52 -12.72
C PRO A 628 3.23 21.84 -12.01
N GLU A 629 4.06 22.86 -12.21
CA GLU A 629 3.97 24.14 -11.48
C GLU A 629 2.63 24.86 -11.68
N GLU A 630 2.05 24.80 -12.88
CA GLU A 630 0.75 25.40 -13.19
C GLU A 630 -0.45 24.63 -12.58
N GLU A 631 -0.28 23.35 -12.24
CA GLU A 631 -1.36 22.44 -11.79
C GLU A 631 -1.29 22.08 -10.30
N LEU A 632 -0.18 22.28 -9.59
CA LEU A 632 -0.04 21.98 -8.15
C LEU A 632 -1.18 22.57 -7.30
N GLY A 633 -1.66 23.77 -7.66
CA GLY A 633 -2.78 24.41 -7.00
C GLY A 633 -4.09 23.60 -7.04
N VAL A 634 -4.27 22.70 -8.02
CA VAL A 634 -5.42 21.80 -8.07
C VAL A 634 -5.42 20.87 -6.85
N PHE A 635 -4.25 20.29 -6.53
CA PHE A 635 -4.07 19.46 -5.34
C PHE A 635 -4.19 20.27 -4.04
N THR A 636 -3.48 21.39 -3.89
CA THR A 636 -3.51 22.14 -2.61
C THR A 636 -4.89 22.70 -2.29
N ARG A 637 -5.66 23.17 -3.29
CA ARG A 637 -7.09 23.52 -3.10
C ARG A 637 -7.97 22.35 -2.72
N LEU A 638 -7.67 21.14 -3.19
CA LEU A 638 -8.44 19.95 -2.87
C LEU A 638 -8.17 19.52 -1.42
N SER A 639 -6.90 19.45 -1.02
CA SER A 639 -6.45 19.23 0.36
C SER A 639 -7.11 20.23 1.32
N GLY A 640 -7.03 21.54 1.03
CA GLY A 640 -7.68 22.58 1.85
C GLY A 640 -9.19 22.41 1.98
N GLN A 641 -9.88 22.05 0.89
CA GLN A 641 -11.33 21.79 0.91
C GLN A 641 -11.72 20.59 1.76
N TYR A 642 -10.88 19.57 1.90
CA TYR A 642 -11.13 18.50 2.88
C TYR A 642 -10.78 18.94 4.28
N GLN A 643 -9.60 19.53 4.48
CA GLN A 643 -9.08 19.88 5.80
C GLN A 643 -9.96 20.92 6.52
N GLU A 644 -10.56 21.87 5.80
CA GLU A 644 -11.60 22.78 6.34
C GLU A 644 -12.80 22.00 6.91
N ARG A 645 -13.17 20.87 6.29
CA ARG A 645 -14.33 20.04 6.68
C ARG A 645 -13.97 19.05 7.78
N THR A 646 -12.83 18.37 7.67
CA THR A 646 -12.39 17.30 8.59
C THR A 646 -11.65 17.83 9.82
N GLY A 647 -11.27 19.11 9.84
CA GLY A 647 -10.62 19.77 10.98
C GLY A 647 -9.14 19.42 11.17
N LEU A 648 -8.49 18.90 10.13
CA LEU A 648 -7.08 18.47 10.16
C LEU A 648 -6.16 19.63 9.73
N ASP A 649 -5.66 20.44 10.67
CA ASP A 649 -4.81 21.63 10.38
C ASP A 649 -3.29 21.39 10.51
N VAL A 650 -2.87 20.15 10.70
CA VAL A 650 -1.48 19.68 10.55
C VAL A 650 -1.43 18.64 9.43
N VAL A 651 -0.39 18.70 8.61
CA VAL A 651 -0.15 17.76 7.48
C VAL A 651 1.17 17.03 7.70
N TYR A 652 1.15 15.71 7.50
CA TYR A 652 2.37 14.95 7.22
C TYR A 652 2.59 14.96 5.69
N ALA A 653 3.83 15.11 5.20
CA ALA A 653 4.12 15.15 3.77
C ALA A 653 5.41 14.42 3.36
N TYR A 654 5.39 13.84 2.15
CA TYR A 654 6.57 13.35 1.44
C TYR A 654 7.02 14.32 0.34
N SER A 655 8.32 14.27 0.05
CA SER A 655 8.94 14.84 -1.15
C SER A 655 9.50 13.72 -2.04
N THR A 656 9.81 14.01 -3.31
CA THR A 656 10.25 12.98 -4.27
C THR A 656 11.54 12.29 -3.78
N PRO A 657 11.57 10.95 -3.61
CA PRO A 657 12.76 10.21 -3.20
C PRO A 657 13.95 10.42 -4.15
N VAL A 658 15.16 10.53 -3.59
CA VAL A 658 16.40 10.67 -4.36
C VAL A 658 17.25 9.41 -4.15
N PRO A 659 17.56 8.62 -5.20
CA PRO A 659 18.33 7.38 -5.07
C PRO A 659 19.67 7.58 -4.34
N GLY A 660 19.84 6.89 -3.22
CA GLY A 660 21.07 6.94 -2.40
C GLY A 660 21.24 8.21 -1.55
N GLY A 661 20.17 8.98 -1.30
CA GLY A 661 20.19 10.13 -0.40
C GLY A 661 18.92 10.27 0.43
N ALA A 662 18.99 11.04 1.51
CA ALA A 662 17.81 11.44 2.28
C ALA A 662 16.85 12.30 1.42
N PRO A 663 15.53 12.26 1.66
CA PRO A 663 14.57 13.05 0.90
C PRO A 663 14.88 14.56 0.91
N PRO A 664 14.63 15.29 -0.19
CA PRO A 664 14.85 16.72 -0.25
C PRO A 664 13.84 17.47 0.64
N ILE A 665 14.18 18.68 1.07
CA ILE A 665 13.19 19.57 1.70
C ILE A 665 12.19 20.00 0.62
N LEU A 666 10.90 20.03 0.94
CA LEU A 666 9.87 20.59 0.07
C LEU A 666 10.24 22.03 -0.35
N PRO A 667 10.27 22.34 -1.65
CA PRO A 667 10.71 23.65 -2.14
C PRO A 667 9.67 24.74 -1.83
N ASP A 668 10.11 25.98 -1.69
CA ASP A 668 9.29 27.15 -1.33
C ASP A 668 7.97 27.22 -2.12
N ARG A 669 7.98 26.93 -3.43
CA ARG A 669 6.77 26.92 -4.29
C ARG A 669 5.65 26.01 -3.79
N VAL A 670 5.98 24.92 -3.10
CA VAL A 670 5.02 23.96 -2.53
C VAL A 670 4.48 24.48 -1.21
N LEU A 671 5.35 25.00 -0.35
CA LEU A 671 4.98 25.61 0.93
C LEU A 671 4.09 26.86 0.71
N GLU A 672 4.41 27.67 -0.30
CA GLU A 672 3.59 28.80 -0.73
C GLU A 672 2.23 28.36 -1.30
N SER A 673 2.15 27.21 -1.97
CA SER A 673 0.89 26.66 -2.49
C SER A 673 -0.01 26.16 -1.35
N TYR A 674 0.55 25.47 -0.35
CA TYR A 674 -0.19 25.15 0.88
C TYR A 674 -0.64 26.42 1.61
N ALA A 675 0.25 27.40 1.82
CA ALA A 675 -0.06 28.66 2.52
C ALA A 675 -1.18 29.49 1.87
N GLN A 676 -1.42 29.31 0.57
CA GLN A 676 -2.47 30.00 -0.19
C GLN A 676 -3.83 29.29 -0.12
N ASP A 677 -3.83 27.96 -0.06
CA ASP A 677 -5.03 27.14 -0.21
C ASP A 677 -5.48 26.41 1.09
N VAL A 678 -4.63 26.35 2.12
CA VAL A 678 -4.83 25.57 3.36
C VAL A 678 -4.40 26.35 4.60
N ASP A 679 -5.28 26.52 5.60
CA ASP A 679 -4.94 27.16 6.89
C ASP A 679 -4.24 26.16 7.83
N LEU A 680 -2.95 25.95 7.59
CA LEU A 680 -2.12 25.03 8.38
C LEU A 680 -1.51 25.70 9.61
N ARG A 681 -1.33 24.91 10.66
CA ARG A 681 -0.37 25.16 11.74
C ARG A 681 1.06 24.82 11.32
N GLY A 682 1.25 23.74 10.57
CA GLY A 682 2.55 23.28 10.12
C GLY A 682 2.52 21.99 9.30
N ILE A 683 3.68 21.65 8.75
CA ILE A 683 3.96 20.43 7.99
C ILE A 683 5.04 19.62 8.71
N ILE A 684 4.76 18.36 9.01
CA ILE A 684 5.77 17.36 9.36
C ILE A 684 6.23 16.74 8.03
N GLN A 685 7.54 16.74 7.76
CA GLN A 685 8.08 16.16 6.52
C GLN A 685 9.02 15.00 6.82
N THR A 686 8.98 13.94 6.02
CA THR A 686 10.03 12.92 6.03
C THR A 686 11.39 13.55 5.65
N ASP A 687 12.24 13.78 6.66
CA ASP A 687 13.65 14.22 6.55
C ASP A 687 14.38 13.84 7.85
N GLU A 688 15.12 12.73 7.81
CA GLU A 688 15.91 12.18 8.92
C GLU A 688 16.96 13.17 9.49
N GLY A 689 17.29 14.22 8.73
CA GLY A 689 18.08 15.34 9.22
C GLY A 689 17.43 16.07 10.39
N GLY A 690 16.09 16.04 10.50
CA GLY A 690 15.32 16.78 11.50
C GLY A 690 15.41 18.29 11.29
N ARG A 691 15.41 18.75 10.02
CA ARG A 691 15.59 20.17 9.70
C ARG A 691 14.32 20.97 10.00
N ILE A 692 14.49 22.22 10.42
CA ILE A 692 13.42 23.08 10.88
C ILE A 692 13.45 24.37 10.05
N SER A 693 12.30 24.80 9.53
CA SER A 693 12.13 26.09 8.85
C SER A 693 12.39 27.25 9.82
N GLU A 694 12.87 28.39 9.35
CA GLU A 694 12.96 29.61 10.18
C GLU A 694 11.58 29.96 10.81
N PRO A 695 11.52 30.35 12.09
CA PRO A 695 10.27 30.80 12.73
C PRO A 695 9.62 31.94 11.94
N GLY A 696 8.32 31.82 11.67
CA GLY A 696 7.57 32.78 10.82
C GLY A 696 7.59 32.48 9.32
N ALA A 697 8.02 31.29 8.89
CA ALA A 697 7.77 30.78 7.54
C ALA A 697 6.26 30.76 7.18
N ALA A 698 5.94 30.78 5.88
CA ALA A 698 4.56 30.85 5.37
C ALA A 698 3.69 29.66 5.83
N VAL A 699 4.30 28.47 5.91
CA VAL A 699 3.87 27.35 6.76
C VAL A 699 5.13 26.82 7.45
N PRO A 700 5.15 26.63 8.78
CA PRO A 700 6.25 25.96 9.47
C PRO A 700 6.47 24.54 8.95
N LEU A 701 7.72 24.16 8.69
CA LEU A 701 8.10 22.80 8.28
C LEU A 701 9.15 22.22 9.23
N ILE A 702 8.88 21.01 9.72
CA ILE A 702 9.77 20.28 10.64
C ILE A 702 9.99 18.86 10.12
N GLY A 703 11.26 18.50 9.92
CA GLY A 703 11.70 17.18 9.48
C GLY A 703 11.58 16.12 10.58
N THR A 704 11.23 14.89 10.19
CA THR A 704 11.06 13.76 11.12
C THR A 704 12.36 13.26 11.72
N PHE A 705 12.38 13.14 13.04
CA PHE A 705 13.30 12.30 13.77
C PHE A 705 12.78 10.84 13.75
N TYR A 706 13.51 9.93 13.09
CA TYR A 706 13.10 8.53 12.90
C TYR A 706 14.24 7.53 13.18
N PRO A 707 14.50 7.21 14.47
CA PRO A 707 15.41 6.14 14.85
C PRO A 707 14.93 4.76 14.38
N PRO A 708 15.81 3.92 13.79
CA PRO A 708 15.47 2.55 13.42
C PRO A 708 15.55 1.61 14.63
N GLY A 709 14.40 1.21 15.19
CA GLY A 709 14.35 0.20 16.26
C GLY A 709 13.07 0.22 17.08
N GLY A 710 13.17 -0.26 18.32
CA GLY A 710 12.11 -0.19 19.32
C GLY A 710 12.35 0.93 20.34
N VAL A 711 11.72 0.79 21.51
CA VAL A 711 11.70 1.80 22.58
C VAL A 711 13.11 2.23 23.00
N GLU A 712 14.02 1.30 23.29
CA GLU A 712 15.37 1.61 23.78
C GLU A 712 16.28 2.22 22.70
N GLU A 713 16.16 1.81 21.43
CA GLU A 713 16.89 2.45 20.33
C GLU A 713 16.43 3.90 20.14
N PHE A 714 15.10 4.12 20.03
CA PHE A 714 14.52 5.46 19.86
C PHE A 714 14.92 6.40 21.00
N ARG A 715 14.80 5.91 22.23
CA ARG A 715 15.20 6.59 23.46
C ARG A 715 16.70 6.93 23.46
N THR A 716 17.56 6.01 23.04
CA THR A 716 19.01 6.20 23.01
C THR A 716 19.41 7.27 22.00
N GLU A 717 18.85 7.24 20.79
CA GLU A 717 19.13 8.24 19.76
C GLU A 717 18.53 9.62 20.12
N LEU A 718 17.36 9.66 20.74
CA LEU A 718 16.73 10.89 21.21
C LEU A 718 17.63 11.62 22.23
N LEU A 719 18.12 10.89 23.23
CA LEU A 719 19.02 11.43 24.24
C LEU A 719 20.37 11.86 23.63
N ALA A 720 20.86 11.15 22.61
CA ALA A 720 22.05 11.55 21.86
C ALA A 720 21.82 12.86 21.07
N ARG A 721 20.68 13.02 20.39
CA ARG A 721 20.32 14.25 19.65
C ARG A 721 20.15 15.46 20.57
N ILE A 722 19.54 15.27 21.75
CA ILE A 722 19.45 16.31 22.79
C ILE A 722 20.85 16.70 23.29
N GLN A 723 21.73 15.72 23.52
CA GLN A 723 23.11 15.98 23.94
C GLN A 723 23.95 16.69 22.85
N GLU A 724 23.72 16.38 21.57
CA GLU A 724 24.38 17.03 20.43
C GLU A 724 23.96 18.50 20.28
N HIS A 725 22.67 18.81 20.49
CA HIS A 725 22.15 20.18 20.41
C HIS A 725 22.86 21.12 21.40
N GLY A 726 22.91 20.75 22.68
CA GLY A 726 23.78 21.36 23.70
C GLY A 726 23.66 22.88 23.95
N GLY A 727 22.62 23.54 23.41
CA GLY A 727 22.42 24.99 23.46
C GLY A 727 21.48 25.49 24.56
N ASP A 728 21.40 26.81 24.70
CA ASP A 728 20.38 27.50 25.50
C ASP A 728 19.14 27.77 24.62
N GLY A 729 17.95 27.28 25.01
CA GLY A 729 16.69 27.49 24.29
C GLY A 729 15.78 26.26 24.24
N PRO A 730 14.59 26.36 23.63
CA PRO A 730 13.74 25.22 23.32
C PRO A 730 14.30 24.42 22.13
N LEU A 731 14.25 23.09 22.23
CA LEU A 731 14.52 22.17 21.13
C LEU A 731 13.21 21.51 20.68
N PHE A 732 12.93 21.46 19.38
CA PHE A 732 11.72 20.85 18.82
C PHE A 732 12.10 19.62 17.98
N LEU A 733 11.47 18.47 18.26
CA LEU A 733 11.67 17.21 17.52
C LEU A 733 10.31 16.57 17.17
N ALA A 734 10.09 16.26 15.89
CA ALA A 734 8.92 15.52 15.43
C ALA A 734 9.29 14.04 15.24
N GLY A 735 8.98 13.20 16.23
CA GLY A 735 9.23 11.76 16.18
C GLY A 735 8.23 11.03 15.28
N LEU A 736 8.74 10.24 14.34
CA LEU A 736 7.94 9.29 13.54
C LEU A 736 7.90 7.93 14.25
N ILE A 737 6.70 7.37 14.42
CA ILE A 737 6.45 6.03 14.92
C ILE A 737 5.95 5.16 13.77
N ASN A 738 6.61 4.01 13.55
CA ASN A 738 6.28 3.05 12.50
C ASN A 738 5.12 2.16 12.96
N ALA A 739 3.94 2.37 12.40
CA ALA A 739 2.70 1.69 12.79
C ALA A 739 2.82 0.15 12.78
N TRP A 740 3.53 -0.41 11.79
CA TRP A 740 3.66 -1.86 11.60
C TRP A 740 4.56 -2.57 12.64
N ASN A 741 5.29 -1.82 13.47
CA ASN A 741 6.26 -2.36 14.43
C ASN A 741 6.08 -1.84 15.87
N TRP A 742 5.15 -0.92 16.12
CA TRP A 742 4.94 -0.26 17.41
C TRP A 742 3.45 -0.16 17.73
N THR A 743 3.08 -0.47 18.97
CA THR A 743 1.75 -0.22 19.53
C THR A 743 1.71 1.10 20.33
N PRO A 744 0.52 1.66 20.61
CA PRO A 744 0.38 2.73 21.60
C PRO A 744 0.93 2.35 22.99
N SER A 745 0.89 1.08 23.37
CA SER A 745 1.53 0.59 24.61
C SER A 745 3.06 0.72 24.59
N ASP A 746 3.72 0.52 23.45
CA ASP A 746 5.16 0.79 23.28
C ASP A 746 5.48 2.29 23.33
N VAL A 747 4.61 3.13 22.76
CA VAL A 747 4.70 4.60 22.88
C VAL A 747 4.56 5.05 24.35
N VAL A 748 3.67 4.42 25.13
CA VAL A 748 3.56 4.66 26.57
C VAL A 748 4.83 4.25 27.32
N GLU A 749 5.44 3.11 26.99
CA GLU A 749 6.72 2.69 27.59
C GLU A 749 7.84 3.69 27.26
N LEU A 750 7.94 4.12 25.99
CA LEU A 750 8.87 5.16 25.56
C LEU A 750 8.70 6.43 26.40
N VAL A 751 7.51 7.02 26.45
CA VAL A 751 7.27 8.28 27.17
C VAL A 751 7.55 8.16 28.67
N GLN A 752 7.23 7.02 29.30
CA GLN A 752 7.55 6.78 30.72
C GLN A 752 9.06 6.59 31.00
N SER A 753 9.86 6.32 29.96
CA SER A 753 11.31 6.14 30.06
C SER A 753 12.13 7.44 29.86
N LEU A 754 11.47 8.53 29.44
CA LEU A 754 12.09 9.83 29.17
C LEU A 754 12.39 10.60 30.46
N PRO A 755 13.40 11.50 30.47
CA PRO A 755 13.71 12.34 31.62
C PRO A 755 12.82 13.61 31.65
N GLU A 756 12.74 14.27 32.81
CA GLU A 756 11.84 15.42 33.05
C GLU A 756 12.11 16.65 32.14
N GLU A 757 13.27 16.72 31.47
CA GLU A 757 13.60 17.78 30.51
C GLU A 757 13.02 17.57 29.10
N VAL A 758 12.34 16.45 28.84
CA VAL A 758 11.59 16.17 27.59
C VAL A 758 10.10 16.20 27.87
N GLU A 759 9.41 17.19 27.28
CA GLU A 759 7.95 17.28 27.31
C GLU A 759 7.36 16.74 26.00
N VAL A 760 6.41 15.82 26.12
CA VAL A 760 5.72 15.21 24.98
C VAL A 760 4.38 15.91 24.78
N VAL A 761 4.15 16.42 23.57
CA VAL A 761 2.98 17.25 23.22
C VAL A 761 2.36 16.80 21.90
N LEU A 762 1.08 17.12 21.69
CA LEU A 762 0.41 16.94 20.39
C LEU A 762 1.00 17.88 19.34
N ALA A 763 0.96 17.49 18.06
CA ALA A 763 1.61 18.24 16.98
C ALA A 763 1.04 19.66 16.81
N ASP A 764 -0.20 19.89 17.22
CA ASP A 764 -0.86 21.18 17.07
C ASP A 764 -0.39 22.19 18.13
N GLU A 765 -0.28 21.77 19.40
CA GLU A 765 0.41 22.54 20.45
C GLU A 765 1.92 22.71 20.15
N PHE A 766 2.57 21.66 19.63
CA PHE A 766 3.98 21.70 19.21
C PHE A 766 4.25 22.80 18.17
N PHE A 767 3.41 22.91 17.13
CA PHE A 767 3.52 23.99 16.14
C PHE A 767 3.11 25.37 16.69
N ASP A 768 2.11 25.45 17.56
CA ASP A 768 1.72 26.72 18.21
C ASP A 768 2.87 27.26 19.09
N LEU A 769 3.54 26.40 19.87
CA LEU A 769 4.71 26.71 20.68
C LEU A 769 5.92 27.09 19.82
N PHE A 770 6.17 26.35 18.74
CA PHE A 770 7.24 26.66 17.79
C PHE A 770 7.06 28.05 17.18
N ALA A 771 5.83 28.42 16.81
CA ALA A 771 5.51 29.73 16.27
C ALA A 771 5.76 30.90 17.26
N GLN A 772 5.79 30.66 18.57
CA GLN A 772 6.15 31.67 19.58
C GLN A 772 7.67 31.85 19.79
N THR A 773 8.52 31.23 18.95
CA THR A 773 9.99 31.43 18.99
C THR A 773 10.51 32.57 18.10
N ALA A 774 9.62 33.23 17.34
CA ALA A 774 9.94 34.26 16.33
C ALA A 774 10.13 35.70 16.89
#